data_AF-A0A954XX63-F1
#
_entry.id   AF-A0A954XX63-F1
#
_cell.length_a   1.000
_cell.length_b   1.000
_cell.length_c   1.000
_cell.angle_alpha   90.00
_cell.angle_beta   90.00
_cell.angle_gamma   90.00
#
_symmetry.space_group_name_H-M   'P 1'
#
loop_
_entity.id
_entity.type
_entity.pdbx_description
1 polymer ?
#
loop_
_entity_poly.entity_id
_entity_poly.type
_entity_poly.pdbx_seq_one_letter_code
_entity_poly.pdbx_strand_id
1 'polypeptide(L)'
;MTPGKDNHKALAEIQALANQWLEGVISAEGRNRFNELLFQSREGRDLFLELAQMDAGLHWMFASREKVAALLNAEREGETRPAAIIAQQRLGLGDDQCFVRGFQRCAQSEAHLQAWLQIYPRIRAAAILSRDNAADPEEVVGRIIDAFFNDYAPGGDVNAVWRLASRSTASVIGDGHAKSLGSDLAQTVCQVAFRGPQCAADLDTVAIYEVLDEYVPHSYSAETLRLLCLRYLHGLTPQKIALHLGRSAQEIRLQLAKPRLDLVQRCLGVSGGDNVRRYGNALGYLDLVIDGHAPSTAVEQELKQWIKDDQRHASVAILVAIVHDFLERQFSAVRLLDELSVRHDKSYLKAIEQSLKEIEVFAAPLTKHDEAPPVASAASTFSGKTAAMLSLAASVLIAVGVGVWSSGSPNAPTAKPPETAPLASNDAPPVAEVAQADPPLPPVVGVVSETLGLTSEDAERISIGTLLRRNDAIAFRQGLVQMSTTTGSTLVLQGPVDAAMDKANSISLHRGKLTGLNANRGEPLIIQTPTSRVVDLGTEFGVGVAENNETSVSVYEGEVEFEIVPPSAQDPVGASLRLEAGWEASLSDQGALPDKASPLTHDREFVRVDEVQLRKDAGAGVDAARKAIDFFELLRTNGLIAYQGFDALGNGDEVSVGFREPAIRQLHDADVATGTSQTPAARALSGSLKAISGVSYYLDLDTSARSYLAKAGLVDENGVIGRRPGDVWLAWRTQSVGAPAGDFSWAGLSLMFGDNRSENEPLFVGLPVNCPSYGMHIYPGGGAPLDQKILLDQDPVTDGDQAFAPDDRDHQWVLHLQMDGTNAIASVWCDVDPSRVAETPPQATSQVADLKFDRFRFEVMSGDKEGAWLLDDIVIALSPEAVAEAIDRLGSSR
;
A
#
# COMPACT_ATOMS: atom_id res chain seq x y z
N MET A 1 -14.07 25.78 -33.07
CA MET A 1 -13.13 24.76 -33.58
C MET A 1 -13.82 23.42 -33.42
N THR A 2 -14.03 22.67 -34.51
CA THR A 2 -14.65 21.33 -34.50
C THR A 2 -13.70 20.30 -33.87
N PRO A 3 -14.00 19.73 -32.69
CA PRO A 3 -13.31 18.53 -32.24
C PRO A 3 -14.02 17.33 -32.88
N GLY A 4 -13.37 16.55 -33.75
CA GLY A 4 -14.13 15.44 -34.33
C GLY A 4 -13.47 14.52 -35.35
N LYS A 5 -12.24 14.77 -35.82
CA LYS A 5 -11.55 13.82 -36.71
C LYS A 5 -10.15 13.42 -36.25
N ASP A 6 -9.38 14.36 -35.70
CA ASP A 6 -8.02 14.05 -35.24
C ASP A 6 -8.02 13.29 -33.91
N ASN A 7 -8.96 13.58 -33.00
CA ASN A 7 -9.07 12.86 -31.73
C ASN A 7 -9.50 11.39 -31.91
N HIS A 8 -10.41 11.11 -32.84
CA HIS A 8 -10.80 9.74 -33.18
C HIS A 8 -9.67 8.93 -33.81
N LYS A 9 -8.80 9.55 -34.62
CA LYS A 9 -7.61 8.89 -35.15
C LYS A 9 -6.59 8.60 -34.06
N ALA A 10 -6.35 9.56 -33.16
CA ALA A 10 -5.44 9.38 -32.03
C ALA A 10 -5.93 8.27 -31.09
N LEU A 11 -7.22 8.22 -30.74
CA LEU A 11 -7.78 7.15 -29.92
C LEU A 11 -7.72 5.78 -30.60
N ALA A 12 -7.96 5.72 -31.91
CA ALA A 12 -7.82 4.47 -32.67
C ALA A 12 -6.36 4.01 -32.76
N GLU A 13 -5.41 4.94 -32.87
CA GLU A 13 -3.97 4.66 -32.85
C GLU A 13 -3.52 4.18 -31.46
N ILE A 14 -4.00 4.83 -30.39
CA ILE A 14 -3.79 4.42 -29.00
C ILE A 14 -4.36 3.02 -28.77
N GLN A 15 -5.57 2.74 -29.20
CA GLN A 15 -6.17 1.41 -29.06
C GLN A 15 -5.40 0.34 -29.84
N ALA A 16 -4.94 0.65 -31.05
CA ALA A 16 -4.15 -0.28 -31.86
C ALA A 16 -2.78 -0.59 -31.22
N LEU A 17 -2.10 0.44 -30.71
CA LEU A 17 -0.82 0.29 -30.02
C LEU A 17 -0.99 -0.38 -28.65
N ALA A 18 -2.07 -0.07 -27.92
CA ALA A 18 -2.44 -0.74 -26.67
C ALA A 18 -2.65 -2.24 -26.90
N ASN A 19 -3.40 -2.63 -27.94
CA ASN A 19 -3.60 -4.05 -28.26
C ASN A 19 -2.27 -4.74 -28.63
N GLN A 20 -1.42 -4.09 -29.43
CA GLN A 20 -0.08 -4.65 -29.72
C GLN A 20 0.78 -4.79 -28.47
N TRP A 21 0.65 -3.88 -27.51
CA TRP A 21 1.34 -3.93 -26.23
C TRP A 21 0.81 -5.07 -25.36
N LEU A 22 -0.52 -5.19 -25.20
CA LEU A 22 -1.19 -6.27 -24.46
C LEU A 22 -0.92 -7.67 -25.07
N GLU A 23 -0.75 -7.74 -26.39
CA GLU A 23 -0.38 -8.97 -27.11
C GLU A 23 1.13 -9.27 -27.08
N GLY A 24 1.97 -8.37 -26.54
CA GLY A 24 3.42 -8.54 -26.44
C GLY A 24 4.18 -8.39 -27.76
N VAL A 25 3.59 -7.75 -28.78
CA VAL A 25 4.13 -7.63 -30.15
C VAL A 25 4.46 -6.19 -30.56
N ILE A 26 4.39 -5.23 -29.64
CA ILE A 26 4.68 -3.83 -29.94
C ILE A 26 6.16 -3.59 -30.24
N SER A 27 6.45 -2.85 -31.32
CA SER A 27 7.82 -2.46 -31.67
C SER A 27 8.33 -1.30 -30.79
N ALA A 28 9.65 -1.10 -30.70
CA ALA A 28 10.23 0.02 -29.95
C ALA A 28 9.74 1.40 -30.46
N GLU A 29 9.62 1.57 -31.78
CA GLU A 29 9.06 2.79 -32.38
C GLU A 29 7.57 2.95 -32.05
N GLY A 30 6.81 1.84 -32.08
CA GLY A 30 5.42 1.81 -31.65
C GLY A 30 5.24 2.15 -30.17
N ARG A 31 6.13 1.67 -29.29
CA ARG A 31 6.11 1.92 -27.84
C ARG A 31 6.43 3.39 -27.53
N ASN A 32 7.40 3.98 -28.22
CA ASN A 32 7.70 5.41 -28.11
C ASN A 32 6.52 6.27 -28.58
N ARG A 33 5.93 5.91 -29.73
CA ARG A 33 4.74 6.58 -30.26
C ARG A 33 3.54 6.45 -29.32
N PHE A 34 3.36 5.28 -28.73
CA PHE A 34 2.30 5.00 -27.76
C PHE A 34 2.46 5.86 -26.51
N ASN A 35 3.68 5.94 -25.96
CA ASN A 35 4.03 6.84 -24.87
C ASN A 35 3.65 8.29 -25.19
N GLU A 36 4.10 8.81 -26.33
CA GLU A 36 3.77 10.18 -26.75
C GLU A 36 2.26 10.42 -26.81
N LEU A 37 1.51 9.48 -27.38
CA LEU A 37 0.05 9.57 -27.51
C LEU A 37 -0.66 9.51 -26.16
N LEU A 38 -0.19 8.65 -25.25
CA LEU A 38 -0.70 8.58 -23.87
C LEU A 38 -0.38 9.84 -23.09
N PHE A 39 0.78 10.48 -23.27
CA PHE A 39 1.06 11.78 -22.64
C PHE A 39 0.16 12.90 -23.20
N GLN A 40 -0.23 12.81 -24.48
CA GLN A 40 -0.98 13.85 -25.18
C GLN A 40 -2.51 13.72 -25.08
N SER A 41 -3.07 12.54 -24.77
CA SER A 41 -4.51 12.29 -24.81
C SER A 41 -5.07 11.74 -23.49
N ARG A 42 -5.95 12.50 -22.84
CA ARG A 42 -6.69 12.08 -21.65
C ARG A 42 -7.62 10.91 -21.93
N GLU A 43 -8.48 11.06 -22.92
CA GLU A 43 -9.41 9.99 -23.33
C GLU A 43 -8.65 8.73 -23.77
N GLY A 44 -7.43 8.89 -24.28
CA GLY A 44 -6.54 7.78 -24.61
C GLY A 44 -5.96 7.07 -23.39
N ARG A 45 -5.59 7.80 -22.33
CA ARG A 45 -5.17 7.22 -21.05
C ARG A 45 -6.31 6.49 -20.36
N ASP A 46 -7.50 7.07 -20.35
CA ASP A 46 -8.70 6.45 -19.75
C ASP A 46 -9.04 5.15 -20.51
N LEU A 47 -9.08 5.20 -21.85
CA LEU A 47 -9.29 4.02 -22.70
C LEU A 47 -8.23 2.94 -22.48
N PHE A 48 -6.95 3.32 -22.35
CA PHE A 48 -5.88 2.37 -22.14
C PHE A 48 -5.92 1.77 -20.73
N LEU A 49 -6.22 2.56 -19.70
CA LEU A 49 -6.44 2.04 -18.34
C LEU A 49 -7.58 1.03 -18.30
N GLU A 50 -8.69 1.30 -19.00
CA GLU A 50 -9.79 0.34 -19.14
C GLU A 50 -9.33 -0.94 -19.85
N LEU A 51 -8.59 -0.84 -20.96
CA LEU A 51 -8.06 -2.01 -21.69
C LEU A 51 -7.04 -2.80 -20.86
N ALA A 52 -6.16 -2.14 -20.13
CA ALA A 52 -5.14 -2.77 -19.28
C ALA A 52 -5.77 -3.43 -18.04
N GLN A 53 -6.79 -2.81 -17.44
CA GLN A 53 -7.57 -3.42 -16.35
C GLN A 53 -8.38 -4.63 -16.85
N MET A 54 -8.95 -4.55 -18.05
CA MET A 54 -9.63 -5.69 -18.68
C MET A 54 -8.65 -6.81 -19.01
N ASP A 55 -7.48 -6.51 -19.57
CA ASP A 55 -6.46 -7.53 -19.86
C ASP A 55 -5.87 -8.13 -18.59
N ALA A 56 -5.59 -7.34 -17.54
CA ALA A 56 -5.18 -7.86 -16.25
C ALA A 56 -6.25 -8.80 -15.65
N GLY A 57 -7.53 -8.43 -15.79
CA GLY A 57 -8.66 -9.28 -15.43
C GLY A 57 -8.74 -10.57 -16.27
N LEU A 58 -8.42 -10.51 -17.57
CA LEU A 58 -8.40 -11.67 -18.47
C LEU A 58 -7.15 -12.56 -18.28
N HIS A 59 -5.98 -11.98 -18.06
CA HIS A 59 -4.74 -12.68 -17.73
C HIS A 59 -4.91 -13.47 -16.44
N TRP A 60 -5.59 -12.88 -15.45
CA TRP A 60 -6.00 -13.56 -14.23
C TRP A 60 -6.97 -14.73 -14.52
N MET A 61 -8.00 -14.52 -15.35
CA MET A 61 -8.92 -15.61 -15.76
C MET A 61 -8.22 -16.74 -16.54
N PHE A 62 -7.12 -16.44 -17.24
CA PHE A 62 -6.38 -17.38 -18.07
C PHE A 62 -4.98 -17.69 -17.53
N ALA A 63 -4.71 -17.52 -16.24
CA ALA A 63 -3.40 -17.71 -15.58
C ALA A 63 -2.84 -19.16 -15.62
N SER A 64 -3.42 -20.04 -16.45
CA SER A 64 -2.72 -21.21 -17.00
C SER A 64 -1.79 -20.86 -18.17
N ARG A 65 -1.68 -19.57 -18.55
CA ARG A 65 -0.81 -19.10 -19.63
C ARG A 65 0.67 -19.25 -19.33
N GLU A 66 1.14 -19.25 -18.08
CA GLU A 66 2.55 -19.55 -17.77
C GLU A 66 2.92 -21.00 -18.13
N LYS A 67 2.01 -21.96 -17.94
CA LYS A 67 2.21 -23.34 -18.40
C LYS A 67 2.20 -23.45 -19.92
N VAL A 68 1.42 -22.60 -20.61
CA VAL A 68 1.36 -22.55 -22.08
C VAL A 68 2.54 -21.76 -22.66
N ALA A 69 3.02 -20.71 -22.01
CA ALA A 69 4.19 -19.91 -22.38
C ALA A 69 5.47 -20.72 -22.18
N ALA A 70 5.56 -21.53 -21.12
CA ALA A 70 6.64 -22.51 -20.93
C ALA A 70 6.58 -23.66 -21.96
N LEU A 71 5.38 -24.02 -22.46
CA LEU A 71 5.20 -24.99 -23.55
C LEU A 71 5.46 -24.41 -24.95
N LEU A 72 5.23 -23.11 -25.15
CA LEU A 72 5.46 -22.40 -26.42
C LEU A 72 6.90 -21.90 -26.55
N ASN A 73 7.53 -21.51 -25.44
CA ASN A 73 8.96 -21.27 -25.30
C ASN A 73 9.66 -22.50 -24.69
N ALA A 74 9.36 -23.69 -25.22
CA ALA A 74 10.24 -24.82 -24.97
C ALA A 74 11.60 -24.47 -25.59
N GLU A 75 12.55 -24.04 -24.75
CA GLU A 75 13.94 -23.94 -25.14
C GLU A 75 14.33 -25.27 -25.79
N ARG A 76 14.76 -25.22 -27.05
CA ARG A 76 15.41 -26.38 -27.64
C ARG A 76 16.73 -26.54 -26.89
N GLU A 77 16.83 -27.57 -26.07
CA GLU A 77 18.10 -28.00 -25.47
C GLU A 77 19.18 -28.00 -26.58
N GLY A 78 20.16 -27.09 -26.45
CA GLY A 78 21.36 -27.09 -27.29
C GLY A 78 21.69 -25.82 -28.09
N GLU A 79 20.93 -24.72 -28.03
CA GLU A 79 21.38 -23.44 -28.64
C GLU A 79 22.28 -22.64 -27.69
N THR A 80 23.59 -22.64 -27.95
CA THR A 80 24.55 -21.76 -27.27
C THR A 80 24.42 -20.33 -27.80
N ARG A 81 23.76 -19.45 -27.04
CA ARG A 81 23.80 -17.99 -27.28
C ARG A 81 25.04 -17.38 -26.62
N PRO A 82 25.72 -16.41 -27.26
CA PRO A 82 26.81 -15.66 -26.62
C PRO A 82 26.34 -15.00 -25.32
N ALA A 83 27.14 -15.07 -24.25
CA ALA A 83 26.78 -14.58 -22.91
C ALA A 83 26.38 -13.09 -22.90
N ALA A 84 26.95 -12.30 -23.82
CA ALA A 84 26.65 -10.88 -23.95
C ALA A 84 25.21 -10.60 -24.44
N ILE A 85 24.61 -11.50 -25.23
CA ILE A 85 23.23 -11.36 -25.71
C ILE A 85 22.23 -11.64 -24.58
N ILE A 86 22.56 -12.59 -23.71
CA ILE A 86 21.76 -12.89 -22.50
C ILE A 86 21.85 -11.72 -21.52
N ALA A 87 23.05 -11.21 -21.27
CA ALA A 87 23.25 -10.04 -20.40
C ALA A 87 22.60 -8.75 -20.96
N GLN A 88 22.51 -8.60 -22.28
CA GLN A 88 21.80 -7.48 -22.91
C GLN A 88 20.32 -7.44 -22.51
N GLN A 89 19.64 -8.59 -22.47
CA GLN A 89 18.24 -8.67 -22.08
C GLN A 89 18.04 -8.28 -20.61
N ARG A 90 19.00 -8.60 -19.74
CA ARG A 90 18.95 -8.32 -18.30
C ARG A 90 19.18 -6.85 -17.93
N LEU A 91 19.84 -6.06 -18.79
CA LEU A 91 20.09 -4.64 -18.52
C LEU A 91 18.86 -3.74 -18.76
N GLY A 92 17.80 -4.23 -19.42
CA GLY A 92 16.63 -3.41 -19.76
C GLY A 92 16.90 -2.25 -20.74
N LEU A 93 18.11 -2.17 -21.32
CA LEU A 93 18.54 -1.11 -22.25
C LEU A 93 18.26 -1.42 -23.72
N GLY A 94 17.46 -2.45 -24.02
CA GLY A 94 17.17 -2.89 -25.39
C GLY A 94 16.50 -1.83 -26.27
N ASP A 95 15.77 -0.89 -25.66
CA ASP A 95 15.06 0.18 -26.34
C ASP A 95 15.90 1.48 -26.48
N ASP A 96 17.12 1.51 -25.90
CA ASP A 96 18.02 2.65 -25.97
C ASP A 96 18.86 2.62 -27.25
N GLN A 97 18.63 3.58 -28.16
CA GLN A 97 19.28 3.62 -29.47
C GLN A 97 20.80 3.78 -29.37
N CYS A 98 21.31 4.54 -28.40
CA CYS A 98 22.74 4.75 -28.20
C CYS A 98 23.42 3.47 -27.70
N PHE A 99 22.76 2.74 -26.79
CA PHE A 99 23.21 1.43 -26.34
C PHE A 99 23.24 0.42 -27.50
N VAL A 100 22.15 0.31 -28.26
CA VAL A 100 22.02 -0.63 -29.38
C VAL A 100 23.05 -0.35 -30.47
N ARG A 101 23.26 0.91 -30.83
CA ARG A 101 24.29 1.32 -31.81
C ARG A 101 25.68 0.83 -31.38
N GLY A 102 26.04 0.99 -30.11
CA GLY A 102 27.35 0.57 -29.62
C GLY A 102 27.47 -0.95 -29.47
N PHE A 103 26.39 -1.61 -29.04
CA PHE A 103 26.34 -3.06 -28.95
C PHE A 103 26.55 -3.69 -30.33
N GLN A 104 25.85 -3.21 -31.35
CA GLN A 104 26.03 -3.64 -32.75
C GLN A 104 27.45 -3.35 -33.27
N ARG A 105 28.03 -2.19 -32.92
CA ARG A 105 29.38 -1.82 -33.34
C ARG A 105 30.45 -2.69 -32.70
N CYS A 106 30.23 -3.14 -31.46
CA CYS A 106 31.11 -4.02 -30.72
C CYS A 106 30.91 -5.51 -31.03
N ALA A 107 29.88 -5.89 -31.78
CA ALA A 107 29.47 -7.28 -32.01
C ALA A 107 30.54 -8.19 -32.66
N GLN A 108 31.59 -7.61 -33.24
CA GLN A 108 32.69 -8.35 -33.87
C GLN A 108 33.69 -8.94 -32.86
N SER A 109 33.60 -8.57 -31.57
CA SER A 109 34.47 -9.06 -30.50
C SER A 109 33.66 -9.25 -29.22
N GLU A 110 33.63 -10.49 -28.71
CA GLU A 110 32.91 -10.80 -27.46
C GLU A 110 33.48 -10.02 -26.27
N ALA A 111 34.81 -9.82 -26.23
CA ALA A 111 35.44 -8.99 -25.20
C ALA A 111 35.00 -7.51 -25.28
N HIS A 112 34.76 -7.00 -26.49
CA HIS A 112 34.26 -5.63 -26.67
C HIS A 112 32.78 -5.52 -26.31
N LEU A 113 31.97 -6.55 -26.60
CA LEU A 113 30.58 -6.62 -26.16
C LEU A 113 30.47 -6.63 -24.63
N GLN A 114 31.25 -7.48 -23.95
CA GLN A 114 31.29 -7.51 -22.49
C GLN A 114 31.77 -6.18 -21.90
N ALA A 115 32.78 -5.55 -22.50
CA ALA A 115 33.20 -4.20 -22.11
C ALA A 115 32.10 -3.17 -22.35
N TRP A 116 31.33 -3.27 -23.43
CA TRP A 116 30.25 -2.34 -23.74
C TRP A 116 29.11 -2.38 -22.71
N LEU A 117 28.71 -3.59 -22.28
CA LEU A 117 27.73 -3.80 -21.22
C LEU A 117 28.12 -3.10 -19.90
N GLN A 118 29.43 -3.01 -19.66
CA GLN A 118 30.03 -2.33 -18.50
C GLN A 118 30.19 -0.83 -18.71
N ILE A 119 30.63 -0.41 -19.90
CA ILE A 119 30.98 0.98 -20.20
C ILE A 119 29.74 1.87 -20.39
N TYR A 120 28.70 1.37 -21.06
CA TYR A 120 27.56 2.21 -21.44
C TYR A 120 26.78 2.78 -20.23
N PRO A 121 26.43 1.99 -19.20
CA PRO A 121 25.77 2.54 -18.01
C PRO A 121 26.63 3.59 -17.28
N ARG A 122 27.96 3.43 -17.31
CA ARG A 122 28.91 4.42 -16.76
C ARG A 122 28.92 5.72 -17.57
N ILE A 123 28.79 5.65 -18.90
CA ILE A 123 28.69 6.85 -19.76
C ILE A 123 27.45 7.66 -19.39
N ARG A 124 26.30 6.99 -19.21
CA ARG A 124 25.06 7.66 -18.79
C ARG A 124 25.17 8.29 -17.40
N ALA A 125 25.70 7.54 -16.43
CA ALA A 125 25.95 8.05 -15.08
C ALA A 125 26.88 9.28 -15.08
N ALA A 126 27.93 9.26 -15.90
CA ALA A 126 28.83 10.41 -16.07
C ALA A 126 28.11 11.62 -16.68
N ALA A 127 27.22 11.43 -17.65
CA ALA A 127 26.42 12.50 -18.23
C ALA A 127 25.48 13.15 -17.19
N ILE A 128 24.83 12.33 -16.34
CA ILE A 128 23.95 12.80 -15.25
C ILE A 128 24.72 13.65 -14.23
N LEU A 129 25.88 13.17 -13.77
CA LEU A 129 26.73 13.88 -12.80
C LEU A 129 27.30 15.19 -13.37
N SER A 130 27.33 15.33 -14.69
CA SER A 130 27.93 16.49 -15.38
C SER A 130 26.90 17.50 -15.86
N ARG A 131 25.61 17.32 -15.56
CA ARG A 131 24.50 18.07 -16.17
C ARG A 131 24.48 19.55 -15.78
N ASP A 132 24.31 20.45 -16.76
CA ASP A 132 23.78 21.81 -16.53
C ASP A 132 22.25 21.75 -16.71
N ASN A 133 21.48 22.52 -15.93
CA ASN A 133 20.01 22.46 -15.90
C ASN A 133 19.31 22.77 -17.25
N ALA A 134 20.08 23.13 -18.30
CA ALA A 134 19.60 23.51 -19.62
C ALA A 134 19.86 22.48 -20.74
N ALA A 135 20.68 21.44 -20.52
CA ALA A 135 21.04 20.47 -21.56
C ALA A 135 20.33 19.13 -21.38
N ASP A 136 19.83 18.57 -22.48
CA ASP A 136 19.18 17.24 -22.52
C ASP A 136 20.22 16.13 -22.29
N PRO A 137 20.07 15.24 -21.29
CA PRO A 137 20.96 14.11 -21.04
C PRO A 137 21.19 13.24 -22.28
N GLU A 138 20.18 13.02 -23.11
CA GLU A 138 20.28 12.18 -24.30
C GLU A 138 21.18 12.81 -25.38
N GLU A 139 21.18 14.15 -25.48
CA GLU A 139 22.06 14.88 -26.40
C GLU A 139 23.54 14.75 -25.98
N VAL A 140 23.81 14.80 -24.67
CA VAL A 140 25.17 14.64 -24.13
C VAL A 140 25.66 13.20 -24.35
N VAL A 141 24.83 12.20 -24.05
CA VAL A 141 25.15 10.79 -24.29
C VAL A 141 25.39 10.56 -25.79
N GLY A 142 24.52 11.06 -26.67
CA GLY A 142 24.70 10.93 -28.12
C GLY A 142 26.04 11.47 -28.62
N ARG A 143 26.46 12.65 -28.16
CA ARG A 143 27.78 13.23 -28.51
C ARG A 143 28.95 12.40 -27.99
N ILE A 144 28.86 11.84 -26.78
CA ILE A 144 29.89 10.93 -26.23
C ILE A 144 30.01 9.68 -27.12
N ILE A 145 28.88 9.12 -27.53
CA ILE A 145 28.82 7.91 -28.35
C ILE A 145 29.39 8.18 -29.75
N ASP A 146 29.06 9.31 -30.37
CA ASP A 146 29.62 9.69 -31.66
C ASP A 146 31.14 9.95 -31.55
N ALA A 147 31.60 10.63 -30.49
CA ALA A 147 33.03 10.80 -30.22
C ALA A 147 33.76 9.47 -29.97
N PHE A 148 33.10 8.50 -29.35
CA PHE A 148 33.64 7.15 -29.17
C PHE A 148 33.74 6.40 -30.51
N PHE A 149 32.71 6.48 -31.36
CA PHE A 149 32.72 5.77 -32.64
C PHE A 149 33.70 6.31 -33.68
N ASN A 150 34.05 7.60 -33.60
CA ASN A 150 35.04 8.20 -34.51
C ASN A 150 36.40 7.50 -34.45
N ASP A 151 36.81 7.04 -33.26
CA ASP A 151 38.13 6.44 -33.04
C ASP A 151 38.05 4.93 -32.69
N TYR A 152 36.86 4.32 -32.74
CA TYR A 152 36.67 2.90 -32.41
C TYR A 152 37.18 1.98 -33.53
N ALA A 153 37.97 0.97 -33.16
CA ALA A 153 38.45 -0.08 -34.06
C ALA A 153 38.11 -1.49 -33.52
N PRO A 154 37.45 -2.35 -34.32
CA PRO A 154 36.98 -3.67 -33.85
C PRO A 154 38.11 -4.66 -33.50
N GLY A 155 39.31 -4.49 -34.06
CA GLY A 155 40.47 -5.35 -33.81
C GLY A 155 41.39 -4.89 -32.67
N GLY A 156 41.00 -3.88 -31.89
CA GLY A 156 41.79 -3.39 -30.75
C GLY A 156 41.76 -4.35 -29.54
N ASP A 157 42.67 -4.12 -28.58
CA ASP A 157 42.60 -4.75 -27.25
C ASP A 157 41.45 -4.13 -26.42
N VAL A 158 40.84 -4.90 -25.52
CA VAL A 158 39.73 -4.47 -24.65
C VAL A 158 40.13 -3.24 -23.79
N ASN A 159 41.39 -3.15 -23.35
CA ASN A 159 41.88 -1.98 -22.61
C ASN A 159 41.90 -0.70 -23.46
N ALA A 160 42.00 -0.82 -24.80
CA ALA A 160 41.89 0.32 -25.69
C ALA A 160 40.44 0.85 -25.74
N VAL A 161 39.44 -0.03 -25.65
CA VAL A 161 38.01 0.34 -25.61
C VAL A 161 37.68 1.14 -24.35
N TRP A 162 38.15 0.70 -23.18
CA TRP A 162 37.98 1.42 -21.91
C TRP A 162 38.65 2.80 -21.93
N ARG A 163 39.90 2.88 -22.42
CA ARG A 163 40.62 4.15 -22.57
C ARG A 163 39.94 5.09 -23.56
N LEU A 164 39.37 4.55 -24.63
CA LEU A 164 38.63 5.33 -25.61
C LEU A 164 37.37 5.91 -24.97
N ALA A 165 36.57 5.09 -24.30
CA ALA A 165 35.38 5.54 -23.57
C ALA A 165 35.71 6.64 -22.55
N SER A 166 36.76 6.46 -21.74
CA SER A 166 37.20 7.49 -20.79
C SER A 166 37.54 8.82 -21.47
N ARG A 167 38.30 8.80 -22.57
CA ARG A 167 38.70 10.01 -23.30
C ARG A 167 37.53 10.69 -24.01
N SER A 168 36.67 9.93 -24.69
CA SER A 168 35.50 10.47 -25.39
C SER A 168 34.53 11.12 -24.41
N THR A 169 34.26 10.46 -23.27
CA THR A 169 33.43 11.01 -22.19
C THR A 169 34.05 12.28 -21.60
N ALA A 170 35.34 12.26 -21.26
CA ALA A 170 36.02 13.42 -20.69
C ALA A 170 36.10 14.62 -21.64
N SER A 171 36.27 14.39 -22.95
CA SER A 171 36.30 15.46 -23.96
C SER A 171 34.95 16.17 -24.04
N VAL A 172 33.85 15.43 -24.20
CA VAL A 172 32.51 16.02 -24.37
C VAL A 172 32.06 16.76 -23.12
N ILE A 173 32.36 16.23 -21.92
CA ILE A 173 32.04 16.88 -20.66
C ILE A 173 32.89 18.15 -20.44
N GLY A 174 34.17 18.11 -20.82
CA GLY A 174 35.11 19.24 -20.69
C GLY A 174 34.85 20.42 -21.61
N ASP A 175 34.25 20.20 -22.79
CA ASP A 175 34.08 21.21 -23.85
C ASP A 175 32.90 22.19 -23.64
N GLY A 176 32.25 22.22 -22.46
CA GLY A 176 31.41 23.37 -22.05
C GLY A 176 30.05 23.10 -21.40
N HIS A 177 29.82 21.97 -20.75
CA HIS A 177 28.49 21.62 -20.19
C HIS A 177 28.43 21.38 -18.67
N ALA A 178 29.55 21.50 -17.94
CA ALA A 178 29.60 21.19 -16.51
C ALA A 178 29.29 22.41 -15.62
N LYS A 179 28.09 22.46 -15.04
CA LYS A 179 27.74 23.44 -13.98
C LYS A 179 27.22 22.82 -12.68
N SER A 180 26.72 21.57 -12.66
CA SER A 180 26.27 20.93 -11.40
C SER A 180 27.47 20.45 -10.59
N LEU A 181 28.23 19.44 -11.04
CA LEU A 181 29.64 19.31 -10.61
C LEU A 181 30.47 20.36 -11.35
N GLY A 182 31.38 21.05 -10.67
CA GLY A 182 32.37 21.85 -11.39
C GLY A 182 33.13 20.97 -12.38
N SER A 183 33.44 21.52 -13.56
CA SER A 183 34.04 20.80 -14.71
C SER A 183 35.21 19.90 -14.35
N ASP A 184 35.99 20.29 -13.35
CA ASP A 184 37.17 19.60 -12.85
C ASP A 184 36.83 18.35 -12.00
N LEU A 185 35.72 18.37 -11.25
CA LEU A 185 35.24 17.22 -10.48
C LEU A 185 34.60 16.16 -11.39
N ALA A 186 33.77 16.58 -12.34
CA ALA A 186 33.17 15.68 -13.34
C ALA A 186 34.25 14.98 -14.19
N GLN A 187 35.28 15.72 -14.61
CA GLN A 187 36.42 15.16 -15.31
C GLN A 187 37.21 14.17 -14.44
N THR A 188 37.37 14.46 -13.15
CA THR A 188 38.02 13.55 -12.18
C THR A 188 37.24 12.24 -12.06
N VAL A 189 35.92 12.30 -11.92
CA VAL A 189 35.05 11.11 -11.86
C VAL A 189 35.20 10.26 -13.13
N CYS A 190 35.14 10.87 -14.31
CA CYS A 190 35.26 10.18 -15.60
C CYS A 190 36.67 9.59 -15.84
N GLN A 191 37.71 10.18 -15.26
CA GLN A 191 39.06 9.66 -15.38
C GLN A 191 39.36 8.51 -14.41
N VAL A 192 38.65 8.42 -13.29
CA VAL A 192 38.86 7.37 -12.28
C VAL A 192 37.93 6.18 -12.53
N ALA A 193 36.67 6.42 -12.92
CA ALA A 193 35.66 5.38 -13.10
C ALA A 193 35.87 4.46 -14.33
N PHE A 194 36.70 4.87 -15.28
CA PHE A 194 36.91 4.17 -16.57
C PHE A 194 38.35 3.65 -16.77
N ARG A 195 39.16 3.52 -15.70
CA ARG A 195 40.61 3.22 -15.78
C ARG A 195 40.99 1.84 -16.33
N GLY A 196 40.02 0.94 -16.52
CA GLY A 196 40.23 -0.32 -17.24
C GLY A 196 39.29 -1.44 -16.80
N PRO A 197 39.43 -2.66 -17.36
CA PRO A 197 38.57 -3.81 -17.06
C PRO A 197 38.60 -4.25 -15.60
N GLN A 198 39.69 -3.99 -14.88
CA GLN A 198 39.81 -4.29 -13.45
C GLN A 198 38.84 -3.44 -12.60
N CYS A 199 38.47 -2.25 -13.07
CA CYS A 199 37.42 -1.42 -12.45
C CYS A 199 36.01 -1.98 -12.69
N ALA A 200 35.83 -2.92 -13.62
CA ALA A 200 34.56 -3.62 -13.80
C ALA A 200 34.25 -4.55 -12.61
N ALA A 201 35.28 -5.10 -11.96
CA ALA A 201 35.10 -5.95 -10.78
C ALA A 201 34.61 -5.18 -9.53
N ASP A 202 34.97 -3.90 -9.41
CA ASP A 202 34.51 -3.04 -8.30
C ASP A 202 33.10 -2.46 -8.53
N LEU A 203 32.59 -2.52 -9.77
CA LEU A 203 31.28 -1.99 -10.17
C LEU A 203 30.76 -2.79 -11.37
N ASP A 204 30.21 -3.98 -11.13
CA ASP A 204 29.63 -4.80 -12.19
C ASP A 204 28.23 -4.31 -12.53
N THR A 205 28.10 -3.61 -13.66
CA THR A 205 26.82 -2.99 -14.04
C THR A 205 25.76 -4.01 -14.42
N VAL A 206 26.14 -5.21 -14.87
CA VAL A 206 25.16 -6.26 -15.19
C VAL A 206 24.56 -6.80 -13.89
N ALA A 207 25.40 -7.14 -12.91
CA ALA A 207 24.93 -7.57 -11.59
C ALA A 207 24.12 -6.49 -10.86
N ILE A 208 24.52 -5.21 -10.98
CA ILE A 208 23.78 -4.09 -10.41
C ILE A 208 22.35 -4.02 -10.99
N TYR A 209 22.21 -4.06 -12.32
CA TYR A 209 20.88 -3.99 -12.92
C TYR A 209 20.02 -5.22 -12.60
N GLU A 210 20.62 -6.40 -12.44
CA GLU A 210 19.90 -7.59 -11.94
C GLU A 210 19.32 -7.36 -10.54
N VAL A 211 20.09 -6.76 -9.62
CA VAL A 211 19.63 -6.41 -8.27
C VAL A 211 18.56 -5.32 -8.30
N LEU A 212 18.66 -4.37 -9.22
CA LEU A 212 17.72 -3.25 -9.32
C LEU A 212 16.37 -3.67 -9.95
N ASP A 213 16.38 -4.53 -10.96
CA ASP A 213 15.18 -5.00 -11.68
C ASP A 213 14.26 -5.86 -10.80
N GLU A 214 14.81 -6.53 -9.77
CA GLU A 214 14.02 -7.31 -8.80
C GLU A 214 13.19 -6.43 -7.85
N TYR A 215 13.51 -5.13 -7.74
CA TYR A 215 13.04 -4.30 -6.63
C TYR A 215 12.02 -3.22 -7.05
N VAL A 216 12.10 -2.66 -8.25
CA VAL A 216 11.32 -1.46 -8.61
C VAL A 216 10.35 -1.77 -9.73
N PRO A 217 9.09 -1.30 -9.68
CA PRO A 217 8.50 -0.39 -8.69
C PRO A 217 7.58 -1.04 -7.63
N HIS A 218 7.47 -2.37 -7.52
CA HIS A 218 6.51 -2.99 -6.58
C HIS A 218 6.99 -3.14 -5.15
N SER A 219 8.26 -2.93 -4.83
CA SER A 219 8.73 -3.01 -3.43
C SER A 219 8.37 -1.78 -2.59
N TYR A 220 7.95 -0.68 -3.22
CA TYR A 220 7.74 0.58 -2.53
C TYR A 220 6.33 0.73 -1.94
N SER A 221 6.24 1.45 -0.82
CA SER A 221 4.96 1.89 -0.25
C SER A 221 4.26 2.89 -1.18
N ALA A 222 2.94 3.00 -1.06
CA ALA A 222 2.15 3.92 -1.90
C ALA A 222 2.60 5.40 -1.77
N GLU A 223 3.00 5.84 -0.57
CA GLU A 223 3.54 7.20 -0.35
C GLU A 223 4.89 7.40 -1.04
N THR A 224 5.82 6.46 -0.89
CA THR A 224 7.13 6.50 -1.53
C THR A 224 7.00 6.46 -3.04
N LEU A 225 6.13 5.59 -3.56
CA LEU A 225 5.84 5.47 -4.98
C LEU A 225 5.33 6.80 -5.55
N ARG A 226 4.42 7.49 -4.86
CA ARG A 226 3.89 8.79 -5.29
C ARG A 226 4.98 9.86 -5.35
N LEU A 227 5.87 9.91 -4.36
CA LEU A 227 7.02 10.84 -4.37
C LEU A 227 7.98 10.55 -5.51
N LEU A 228 8.26 9.26 -5.78
CA LEU A 228 9.10 8.84 -6.90
C LEU A 228 8.45 9.16 -8.25
N CYS A 229 7.13 8.98 -8.41
CA CYS A 229 6.40 9.42 -9.60
C CYS A 229 6.50 10.94 -9.80
N LEU A 230 6.29 11.75 -8.76
CA LEU A 230 6.48 13.21 -8.84
C LEU A 230 7.90 13.59 -9.28
N ARG A 231 8.92 12.87 -8.83
CA ARG A 231 10.31 13.15 -9.19
C ARG A 231 10.71 12.65 -10.58
N TYR A 232 10.30 11.45 -10.96
CA TYR A 232 10.81 10.72 -12.13
C TYR A 232 9.80 10.64 -13.28
N LEU A 233 8.54 10.29 -13.01
CA LEU A 233 7.48 10.31 -14.04
C LEU A 233 7.16 11.74 -14.48
N HIS A 234 7.07 12.68 -13.54
CA HIS A 234 6.74 14.08 -13.82
C HIS A 234 7.97 15.00 -13.95
N GLY A 235 9.17 14.49 -13.68
CA GLY A 235 10.42 15.26 -13.80
C GLY A 235 10.50 16.51 -12.90
N LEU A 236 9.74 16.55 -11.79
CA LEU A 236 9.70 17.73 -10.93
C LEU A 236 10.96 17.82 -10.05
N THR A 237 11.46 19.03 -9.84
CA THR A 237 12.53 19.25 -8.86
C THR A 237 11.99 19.12 -7.43
N PRO A 238 12.82 18.76 -6.44
CA PRO A 238 12.38 18.67 -5.04
C PRO A 238 11.65 19.93 -4.52
N GLN A 239 12.01 21.12 -5.01
CA GLN A 239 11.32 22.38 -4.69
C GLN A 239 9.90 22.45 -5.25
N LYS A 240 9.70 21.99 -6.49
CA LYS A 240 8.37 21.96 -7.12
C LYS A 240 7.48 20.93 -6.45
N ILE A 241 8.04 19.78 -6.07
CA ILE A 241 7.34 18.75 -5.29
C ILE A 241 6.95 19.30 -3.91
N ALA A 242 7.88 19.95 -3.22
CA ALA A 242 7.63 20.58 -1.91
C ALA A 242 6.50 21.61 -1.98
N LEU A 243 6.51 22.46 -3.02
CA LEU A 243 5.43 23.43 -3.26
C LEU A 243 4.10 22.73 -3.56
N HIS A 244 4.11 21.69 -4.39
CA HIS A 244 2.91 20.92 -4.74
C HIS A 244 2.28 20.21 -3.53
N LEU A 245 3.11 19.68 -2.64
CA LEU A 245 2.68 18.93 -1.46
C LEU A 245 2.51 19.79 -0.19
N GLY A 246 2.83 21.09 -0.24
CA GLY A 246 2.81 21.97 0.92
C GLY A 246 3.83 21.61 2.01
N ARG A 247 4.95 20.98 1.64
CA ARG A 247 6.02 20.50 2.54
C ARG A 247 7.31 21.30 2.36
N SER A 248 8.32 21.05 3.19
CA SER A 248 9.62 21.70 3.05
C SER A 248 10.48 21.02 1.97
N ALA A 249 11.26 21.80 1.20
CA ALA A 249 12.17 21.24 0.20
C ALA A 249 13.28 20.36 0.82
N GLN A 250 13.63 20.56 2.09
CA GLN A 250 14.59 19.73 2.80
C GLN A 250 14.00 18.35 3.12
N GLU A 251 12.75 18.32 3.59
CA GLU A 251 12.02 17.08 3.87
C GLU A 251 11.82 16.24 2.59
N ILE A 252 11.40 16.86 1.49
CA ILE A 252 11.25 16.16 0.20
C ILE A 252 12.57 15.56 -0.28
N ARG A 253 13.68 16.30 -0.16
CA ARG A 253 15.00 15.76 -0.52
C ARG A 253 15.37 14.56 0.33
N LEU A 254 15.17 14.63 1.65
CA LEU A 254 15.43 13.49 2.55
C LEU A 254 14.57 12.28 2.19
N GLN A 255 13.28 12.49 1.87
CA GLN A 255 12.38 11.41 1.47
C GLN A 255 12.75 10.79 0.11
N LEU A 256 13.25 11.58 -0.84
CA LEU A 256 13.74 11.06 -2.13
C LEU A 256 15.11 10.38 -2.02
N ALA A 257 15.97 10.83 -1.09
CA ALA A 257 17.28 10.25 -0.85
C ALA A 257 17.17 8.83 -0.29
N LYS A 258 16.23 8.58 0.64
CA LYS A 258 16.02 7.27 1.29
C LYS A 258 15.93 6.09 0.30
N PRO A 259 15.00 6.05 -0.67
CA PRO A 259 14.89 4.92 -1.59
C PRO A 259 16.11 4.80 -2.52
N ARG A 260 16.76 5.91 -2.91
CA ARG A 260 17.99 5.86 -3.72
C ARG A 260 19.14 5.24 -2.93
N LEU A 261 19.33 5.67 -1.68
CA LEU A 261 20.41 5.18 -0.83
C LEU A 261 20.20 3.72 -0.43
N ASP A 262 18.96 3.29 -0.21
CA ASP A 262 18.62 1.88 0.00
C ASP A 262 19.03 1.01 -1.21
N LEU A 263 18.68 1.43 -2.43
CA LEU A 263 19.11 0.74 -3.66
C LEU A 263 20.64 0.71 -3.81
N VAL A 264 21.33 1.82 -3.53
CA VAL A 264 22.80 1.88 -3.54
C VAL A 264 23.38 0.89 -2.53
N GLN A 265 22.83 0.79 -1.34
CA GLN A 265 23.28 -0.14 -0.30
C GLN A 265 23.08 -1.60 -0.70
N ARG A 266 21.94 -1.94 -1.30
CA ARG A 266 21.64 -3.28 -1.83
C ARG A 266 22.63 -3.68 -2.92
N CYS A 267 22.91 -2.77 -3.85
CA CYS A 267 23.88 -3.01 -4.92
C CYS A 267 25.31 -3.24 -4.41
N LEU A 268 25.66 -2.69 -3.25
CA LEU A 268 26.96 -2.95 -2.61
C LEU A 268 27.01 -4.30 -1.86
N GLY A 269 25.90 -5.04 -1.76
CA GLY A 269 25.83 -6.36 -1.12
C GLY A 269 26.01 -6.32 0.39
N VAL A 270 25.62 -5.23 1.06
CA VAL A 270 25.90 -4.99 2.49
C VAL A 270 24.61 -5.01 3.32
N SER A 271 24.47 -6.00 4.19
CA SER A 271 23.47 -5.99 5.26
C SER A 271 23.94 -5.10 6.41
N GLY A 272 23.20 -4.04 6.75
CA GLY A 272 23.44 -3.20 7.94
C GLY A 272 24.09 -1.84 7.70
N GLY A 273 23.72 -0.85 8.53
CA GLY A 273 23.99 0.60 8.41
C GLY A 273 25.45 1.08 8.58
N ASP A 274 26.43 0.19 8.66
CA ASP A 274 27.84 0.55 8.97
C ASP A 274 28.56 1.31 7.84
N ASN A 275 28.19 1.11 6.56
CA ASN A 275 28.84 1.80 5.44
C ASN A 275 28.13 3.10 4.99
N VAL A 276 26.85 3.30 5.31
CA VAL A 276 26.17 4.58 5.07
C VAL A 276 26.79 5.68 5.95
N ARG A 277 27.22 5.35 7.17
CA ARG A 277 28.05 6.23 8.01
C ARG A 277 29.42 6.51 7.41
N ARG A 278 30.03 5.53 6.73
CA ARG A 278 31.36 5.66 6.11
C ARG A 278 31.40 6.68 4.96
N TYR A 279 30.30 6.82 4.21
CA TYR A 279 30.22 7.70 3.04
C TYR A 279 29.17 8.83 3.18
N GLY A 280 28.56 8.99 4.36
CA GLY A 280 27.32 9.75 4.56
C GLY A 280 27.35 11.18 3.99
N ASN A 281 28.43 11.93 4.25
CA ASN A 281 28.56 13.29 3.72
C ASN A 281 28.67 13.29 2.18
N ALA A 282 29.49 12.41 1.61
CA ALA A 282 29.69 12.32 0.17
C ALA A 282 28.41 11.88 -0.56
N LEU A 283 27.70 10.89 -0.02
CA LEU A 283 26.41 10.43 -0.56
C LEU A 283 25.35 11.52 -0.51
N GLY A 284 25.26 12.26 0.60
CA GLY A 284 24.34 13.40 0.71
C GLY A 284 24.64 14.50 -0.31
N TYR A 285 25.92 14.82 -0.54
CA TYR A 285 26.29 15.80 -1.57
C TYR A 285 26.03 15.32 -3.00
N LEU A 286 26.29 14.04 -3.30
CA LEU A 286 25.98 13.44 -4.59
C LEU A 286 24.47 13.41 -4.86
N ASP A 287 23.65 13.15 -3.84
CA ASP A 287 22.20 13.18 -3.94
C ASP A 287 21.67 14.60 -4.26
N LEU A 288 22.26 15.63 -3.65
CA LEU A 288 21.95 17.03 -3.98
C LEU A 288 22.29 17.38 -5.44
N VAL A 289 23.43 16.88 -5.92
CA VAL A 289 23.92 17.08 -7.29
C VAL A 289 22.96 16.47 -8.31
N ILE A 290 22.53 15.21 -8.13
CA ILE A 290 21.62 14.54 -9.06
C ILE A 290 20.22 15.17 -9.06
N ASP A 291 19.86 15.90 -8.00
CA ASP A 291 18.67 16.76 -7.96
C ASP A 291 18.91 18.18 -8.49
N GLY A 292 20.03 18.42 -9.17
CA GLY A 292 20.32 19.66 -9.90
C GLY A 292 20.80 20.82 -9.04
N HIS A 293 21.32 20.55 -7.83
CA HIS A 293 21.91 21.58 -6.97
C HIS A 293 23.42 21.67 -7.20
N ALA A 294 23.91 22.89 -7.43
CA ALA A 294 25.33 23.16 -7.49
C ALA A 294 25.94 23.14 -6.06
N PRO A 295 26.88 22.23 -5.73
CA PRO A 295 27.66 22.28 -4.51
C PRO A 295 28.45 23.59 -4.39
N SER A 296 28.73 23.97 -3.13
CA SER A 296 29.69 25.05 -2.87
C SER A 296 31.10 24.63 -3.26
N THR A 297 31.99 25.60 -3.51
CA THR A 297 33.40 25.33 -3.86
C THR A 297 34.13 24.47 -2.81
N ALA A 298 33.77 24.61 -1.53
CA ALA A 298 34.33 23.79 -0.45
C ALA A 298 33.89 22.32 -0.54
N VAL A 299 32.58 22.10 -0.76
CA VAL A 299 32.00 20.75 -0.95
C VAL A 299 32.54 20.09 -2.21
N GLU A 300 32.71 20.87 -3.29
CA GLU A 300 33.31 20.37 -4.53
C GLU A 300 34.75 19.87 -4.30
N GLN A 301 35.56 20.64 -3.55
CA GLN A 301 36.93 20.23 -3.20
C GLN A 301 36.95 18.99 -2.31
N GLU A 302 36.03 18.89 -1.34
CA GLU A 302 35.90 17.72 -0.46
C GLU A 302 35.52 16.46 -1.24
N LEU A 303 34.49 16.54 -2.09
CA LEU A 303 34.10 15.45 -2.98
C LEU A 303 35.24 15.05 -3.92
N LYS A 304 35.97 16.02 -4.48
CA LYS A 304 37.10 15.77 -5.36
C LYS A 304 38.21 15.01 -4.66
N GLN A 305 38.51 15.40 -3.42
CA GLN A 305 39.52 14.73 -2.63
C GLN A 305 39.07 13.31 -2.30
N TRP A 306 37.83 13.16 -1.81
CA TRP A 306 37.25 11.86 -1.47
C TRP A 306 37.28 10.88 -2.65
N ILE A 307 36.89 11.30 -3.86
CA ILE A 307 36.92 10.47 -5.07
C ILE A 307 38.35 10.06 -5.47
N LYS A 308 39.34 10.92 -5.20
CA LYS A 308 40.75 10.64 -5.50
C LYS A 308 41.42 9.72 -4.48
N ASP A 309 40.90 9.69 -3.26
CA ASP A 309 41.51 8.94 -2.15
C ASP A 309 41.39 7.42 -2.32
N ASP A 310 40.28 6.92 -2.87
CA ASP A 310 40.04 5.49 -3.10
C ASP A 310 39.27 5.27 -4.42
N GLN A 311 39.70 4.27 -5.21
CA GLN A 311 39.00 3.85 -6.42
C GLN A 311 37.56 3.42 -6.14
N ARG A 312 37.29 2.83 -4.97
CA ARG A 312 35.93 2.45 -4.55
C ARG A 312 35.01 3.65 -4.37
N HIS A 313 35.54 4.81 -3.95
CA HIS A 313 34.74 6.03 -3.82
C HIS A 313 34.24 6.52 -5.19
N ALA A 314 35.08 6.40 -6.22
CA ALA A 314 34.66 6.70 -7.59
C ALA A 314 33.57 5.73 -8.09
N SER A 315 33.69 4.43 -7.79
CA SER A 315 32.65 3.45 -8.11
C SER A 315 31.32 3.77 -7.42
N VAL A 316 31.35 4.14 -6.13
CA VAL A 316 30.15 4.55 -5.38
C VAL A 316 29.52 5.82 -5.97
N ALA A 317 30.32 6.81 -6.37
CA ALA A 317 29.80 8.02 -7.00
C ALA A 317 29.06 7.74 -8.32
N ILE A 318 29.60 6.82 -9.13
CA ILE A 318 28.94 6.36 -10.36
C ILE A 318 27.69 5.53 -10.05
N LEU A 319 27.73 4.67 -9.03
CA LEU A 319 26.59 3.84 -8.63
C LEU A 319 25.38 4.70 -8.23
N VAL A 320 25.58 5.78 -7.48
CA VAL A 320 24.49 6.72 -7.13
C VAL A 320 23.80 7.27 -8.38
N ALA A 321 24.58 7.62 -9.41
CA ALA A 321 24.03 8.11 -10.67
C ALA A 321 23.42 6.99 -11.54
N ILE A 322 23.92 5.76 -11.47
CA ILE A 322 23.29 4.58 -12.10
C ILE A 322 21.91 4.34 -11.50
N VAL A 323 21.79 4.36 -10.17
CA VAL A 323 20.50 4.21 -9.47
C VAL A 323 19.54 5.32 -9.89
N HIS A 324 20.03 6.55 -10.03
CA HIS A 324 19.22 7.66 -10.53
C HIS A 324 18.71 7.44 -11.96
N ASP A 325 19.59 7.08 -12.91
CA ASP A 325 19.22 6.76 -14.30
C ASP A 325 18.23 5.60 -14.37
N PHE A 326 18.45 4.58 -13.54
CA PHE A 326 17.57 3.41 -13.46
C PHE A 326 16.16 3.81 -13.01
N LEU A 327 16.04 4.58 -11.92
CA LEU A 327 14.73 5.06 -11.44
C LEU A 327 14.03 5.94 -12.48
N GLU A 328 14.75 6.81 -13.18
CA GLU A 328 14.19 7.62 -14.26
C GLU A 328 13.57 6.76 -15.39
N ARG A 329 14.16 5.60 -15.68
CA ARG A 329 13.66 4.66 -16.69
C ARG A 329 12.51 3.77 -16.20
N GLN A 330 12.56 3.34 -14.94
CA GLN A 330 11.53 2.45 -14.37
C GLN A 330 10.23 3.20 -14.06
N PHE A 331 10.31 4.49 -13.72
CA PHE A 331 9.13 5.32 -13.47
C PHE A 331 8.61 5.97 -14.76
N SER A 332 8.31 5.12 -15.75
CA SER A 332 7.60 5.52 -16.98
C SER A 332 6.14 5.06 -16.92
N ALA A 333 5.27 5.72 -17.70
CA ALA A 333 3.86 5.37 -17.75
C ALA A 333 3.66 3.89 -18.16
N VAL A 334 4.41 3.38 -19.14
CA VAL A 334 4.31 1.99 -19.59
C VAL A 334 4.73 1.02 -18.49
N ARG A 335 5.88 1.26 -17.85
CA ARG A 335 6.40 0.36 -16.81
C ARG A 335 5.50 0.31 -15.58
N LEU A 336 5.03 1.46 -15.12
CA LEU A 336 4.05 1.53 -14.02
C LEU A 336 2.72 0.83 -14.37
N LEU A 337 2.39 0.73 -15.66
CA LEU A 337 1.18 0.04 -16.13
C LEU A 337 1.38 -1.47 -16.32
N ASP A 338 2.56 -1.92 -16.76
CA ASP A 338 2.96 -3.34 -16.73
C ASP A 338 2.77 -3.91 -15.30
N GLU A 339 3.07 -3.09 -14.28
CA GLU A 339 2.98 -3.49 -12.87
C GLU A 339 1.59 -3.69 -12.29
N LEU A 340 0.55 -3.16 -12.96
CA LEU A 340 -0.83 -3.41 -12.54
C LEU A 340 -1.19 -4.89 -12.62
N SER A 341 -0.47 -5.66 -13.43
CA SER A 341 -0.64 -7.11 -13.56
C SER A 341 0.05 -7.93 -12.47
N VAL A 342 0.99 -7.34 -11.73
CA VAL A 342 1.89 -8.04 -10.80
C VAL A 342 1.52 -7.78 -9.33
N ARG A 343 1.05 -6.57 -8.96
CA ARG A 343 0.68 -6.22 -7.57
C ARG A 343 -0.75 -5.67 -7.48
N HIS A 344 -1.57 -6.26 -6.60
CA HIS A 344 -3.01 -5.98 -6.49
C HIS A 344 -3.42 -5.19 -5.23
N ASP A 345 -2.47 -4.52 -4.58
CA ASP A 345 -2.71 -3.66 -3.42
C ASP A 345 -3.50 -2.40 -3.82
N LYS A 346 -4.67 -2.19 -3.21
CA LYS A 346 -5.56 -1.03 -3.51
C LYS A 346 -4.85 0.31 -3.32
N SER A 347 -3.97 0.44 -2.33
CA SER A 347 -3.23 1.68 -2.07
C SER A 347 -2.19 1.95 -3.16
N TYR A 348 -1.52 0.89 -3.62
CA TYR A 348 -0.55 0.89 -4.71
C TYR A 348 -1.21 1.24 -6.06
N LEU A 349 -2.31 0.56 -6.39
CA LEU A 349 -3.09 0.81 -7.62
C LEU A 349 -3.59 2.26 -7.65
N LYS A 350 -4.11 2.75 -6.53
CA LYS A 350 -4.58 4.14 -6.39
C LYS A 350 -3.44 5.15 -6.53
N ALA A 351 -2.24 4.84 -6.01
CA ALA A 351 -1.07 5.70 -6.17
C ALA A 351 -0.60 5.80 -7.63
N ILE A 352 -0.60 4.68 -8.38
CA ILE A 352 -0.30 4.67 -9.81
C ILE A 352 -1.37 5.42 -10.60
N GLU A 353 -2.64 5.12 -10.35
CA GLU A 353 -3.77 5.78 -11.01
C GLU A 353 -3.73 7.30 -10.78
N GLN A 354 -3.49 7.73 -9.55
CA GLN A 354 -3.37 9.14 -9.20
C GLN A 354 -2.16 9.80 -9.87
N SER A 355 -1.00 9.14 -9.89
CA SER A 355 0.21 9.66 -10.53
C SER A 355 0.01 9.82 -12.05
N LEU A 356 -0.65 8.86 -12.71
CA LEU A 356 -0.96 8.97 -14.14
C LEU A 356 -1.98 10.09 -14.43
N LYS A 357 -2.94 10.32 -13.54
CA LYS A 357 -3.89 11.44 -13.63
C LYS A 357 -3.21 12.80 -13.40
N GLU A 358 -2.21 12.88 -12.53
CA GLU A 358 -1.45 14.09 -12.23
C GLU A 358 -0.61 14.59 -13.44
N ILE A 359 -0.41 13.77 -14.49
CA ILE A 359 0.23 14.18 -15.76
C ILE A 359 -0.47 15.42 -16.34
N GLU A 360 -1.78 15.52 -16.20
CA GLU A 360 -2.58 16.65 -16.70
C GLU A 360 -2.33 17.95 -15.95
N VAL A 361 -2.13 17.84 -14.64
CA VAL A 361 -1.88 18.99 -13.75
C VAL A 361 -0.55 19.63 -14.09
N PHE A 362 0.46 18.82 -14.42
CA PHE A 362 1.80 19.29 -14.76
C PHE A 362 2.01 19.55 -16.27
N ALA A 363 1.12 19.08 -17.14
CA ALA A 363 1.16 19.35 -18.58
C ALA A 363 0.58 20.73 -18.99
N ALA A 364 -0.15 21.41 -18.10
CA ALA A 364 -0.68 22.74 -18.38
C ALA A 364 0.45 23.80 -18.45
N PRO A 365 0.59 24.57 -19.54
CA PRO A 365 1.57 25.65 -19.59
C PRO A 365 1.22 26.69 -18.54
N LEU A 366 2.20 27.07 -17.71
CA LEU A 366 2.10 28.20 -16.79
C LEU A 366 1.69 29.44 -17.59
N THR A 367 0.40 29.77 -17.58
CA THR A 367 -0.10 31.04 -18.08
C THR A 367 0.56 32.13 -17.24
N LYS A 368 1.17 33.11 -17.91
CA LYS A 368 1.80 34.29 -17.28
C LYS A 368 0.77 35.06 -16.43
N HIS A 369 0.57 34.63 -15.19
CA HIS A 369 -0.03 35.40 -14.10
C HIS A 369 0.49 34.86 -12.76
N ASP A 370 1.82 34.82 -12.63
CA ASP A 370 2.49 34.76 -11.33
C ASP A 370 3.29 36.06 -11.15
N GLU A 371 2.59 37.16 -10.83
CA GLU A 371 3.17 38.15 -9.93
C GLU A 371 2.75 37.77 -8.52
N ALA A 372 3.74 37.63 -7.64
CA ALA A 372 3.61 37.17 -6.27
C ALA A 372 2.46 37.86 -5.51
N PRO A 373 1.70 37.14 -4.66
CA PRO A 373 0.68 37.78 -3.84
C PRO A 373 1.36 38.69 -2.80
N PRO A 374 0.90 39.95 -2.62
CA PRO A 374 1.40 40.78 -1.55
C PRO A 374 0.85 40.31 -0.20
N VAL A 375 1.68 40.48 0.82
CA VAL A 375 1.41 40.15 2.22
C VAL A 375 0.42 41.14 2.85
N ALA A 376 -0.48 40.57 3.67
CA ALA A 376 -1.22 41.13 4.81
C ALA A 376 -2.58 41.87 4.66
N SER A 377 -3.50 41.35 5.49
CA SER A 377 -4.39 42.03 6.44
C SER A 377 -5.89 42.00 6.15
N ALA A 378 -6.62 41.60 7.20
CA ALA A 378 -8.07 41.53 7.29
C ALA A 378 -8.70 42.92 7.41
N ALA A 379 -9.76 43.19 6.64
CA ALA A 379 -10.93 43.97 7.06
C ALA A 379 -12.01 43.96 5.96
N SER A 380 -13.18 43.42 6.35
CA SER A 380 -14.55 43.92 6.14
C SER A 380 -15.08 44.47 4.80
N THR A 381 -16.39 44.21 4.67
CA THR A 381 -17.46 44.94 3.98
C THR A 381 -17.95 44.47 2.60
N PHE A 382 -19.16 43.93 2.69
CA PHE A 382 -20.22 43.76 1.70
C PHE A 382 -20.51 45.07 0.95
N SER A 383 -20.69 45.03 -0.38
CA SER A 383 -21.61 45.95 -1.07
C SER A 383 -21.97 45.42 -2.45
N GLY A 384 -23.28 45.26 -2.66
CA GLY A 384 -23.85 44.76 -3.90
C GLY A 384 -23.86 45.74 -5.08
N LYS A 385 -24.30 45.15 -6.19
CA LYS A 385 -24.95 45.73 -7.38
C LYS A 385 -24.03 46.17 -8.53
N THR A 386 -23.98 45.34 -9.56
CA THR A 386 -24.62 45.65 -10.85
C THR A 386 -24.95 44.36 -11.59
N ALA A 387 -26.17 43.87 -11.34
CA ALA A 387 -26.93 43.17 -12.36
C ALA A 387 -27.40 44.22 -13.38
N ALA A 388 -27.13 44.00 -14.66
CA ALA A 388 -28.05 44.25 -15.78
C ALA A 388 -27.29 44.14 -17.12
N MET A 389 -27.34 42.96 -17.75
CA MET A 389 -27.95 42.88 -19.08
C MET A 389 -28.75 41.60 -19.16
N LEU A 390 -30.01 41.83 -19.50
CA LEU A 390 -31.17 40.97 -19.44
C LEU A 390 -31.34 40.26 -20.80
N SER A 391 -31.70 38.98 -20.73
CA SER A 391 -32.75 38.33 -21.52
C SER A 391 -32.87 38.64 -23.03
N LEU A 392 -32.64 37.61 -23.84
CA LEU A 392 -33.48 37.37 -25.02
C LEU A 392 -33.82 35.88 -25.13
N ALA A 393 -34.99 35.57 -24.60
CA ALA A 393 -36.01 34.66 -25.13
C ALA A 393 -35.62 33.22 -25.53
N ALA A 394 -35.97 32.31 -24.63
CA ALA A 394 -36.65 31.07 -24.99
C ALA A 394 -37.92 31.39 -25.81
N SER A 395 -37.90 31.18 -27.13
CA SER A 395 -39.10 30.99 -27.99
C SER A 395 -38.74 30.90 -29.48
N VAL A 396 -38.30 29.74 -29.98
CA VAL A 396 -38.27 29.49 -31.45
C VAL A 396 -38.66 28.07 -31.91
N LEU A 397 -38.85 27.02 -31.10
CA LEU A 397 -39.07 25.67 -31.70
C LEU A 397 -40.22 24.83 -31.15
N ILE A 398 -41.42 25.42 -30.94
CA ILE A 398 -42.69 24.67 -31.11
C ILE A 398 -43.79 25.58 -31.69
N ALA A 399 -44.36 25.15 -32.83
CA ALA A 399 -45.62 25.54 -33.51
C ALA A 399 -45.63 26.93 -34.18
N VAL A 400 -45.88 27.10 -35.48
CA VAL A 400 -47.04 26.71 -36.33
C VAL A 400 -46.53 26.79 -37.80
N GLY A 401 -46.75 25.91 -38.79
CA GLY A 401 -47.94 25.15 -39.16
C GLY A 401 -48.62 25.81 -40.38
N VAL A 402 -48.30 25.42 -41.63
CA VAL A 402 -49.18 25.56 -42.81
C VAL A 402 -48.84 24.46 -43.82
N GLY A 403 -49.83 23.61 -44.13
CA GLY A 403 -49.73 22.63 -45.21
C GLY A 403 -50.19 23.18 -46.57
N VAL A 404 -50.13 22.28 -47.56
CA VAL A 404 -50.91 22.24 -48.82
C VAL A 404 -50.15 22.59 -50.12
N TRP A 405 -50.16 21.60 -51.03
CA TRP A 405 -49.92 21.58 -52.50
C TRP A 405 -48.46 21.50 -53.00
N SER A 406 -48.10 20.76 -54.07
CA SER A 406 -48.78 19.81 -54.98
C SER A 406 -47.74 19.23 -55.97
N SER A 407 -48.17 18.23 -56.75
CA SER A 407 -47.56 17.63 -57.97
C SER A 407 -46.50 16.52 -57.75
N GLY A 408 -46.54 15.36 -58.41
CA GLY A 408 -47.39 14.79 -59.46
C GLY A 408 -46.79 13.43 -59.89
N SER A 409 -47.66 12.46 -60.18
CA SER A 409 -47.48 11.04 -60.59
C SER A 409 -46.56 10.81 -61.85
N PRO A 410 -46.26 9.58 -62.39
CA PRO A 410 -47.13 8.39 -62.44
C PRO A 410 -46.56 6.94 -62.50
N ASN A 411 -47.49 6.00 -62.24
CA ASN A 411 -47.76 4.66 -62.85
C ASN A 411 -47.12 3.32 -62.38
N ALA A 412 -48.06 2.40 -62.03
CA ALA A 412 -48.01 0.93 -61.88
C ALA A 412 -48.13 0.21 -63.27
N PRO A 413 -48.47 -1.10 -63.50
CA PRO A 413 -49.11 -2.15 -62.66
C PRO A 413 -48.59 -3.63 -62.87
N THR A 414 -49.04 -4.66 -62.13
CA THR A 414 -50.04 -5.72 -62.50
C THR A 414 -49.74 -6.97 -61.64
N ALA A 415 -50.60 -7.96 -61.31
CA ALA A 415 -52.04 -8.21 -61.36
C ALA A 415 -52.33 -9.47 -60.47
N LYS A 416 -53.54 -9.55 -59.89
CA LYS A 416 -54.19 -10.78 -59.35
C LYS A 416 -55.01 -11.42 -60.49
N PRO A 417 -55.40 -12.72 -60.51
CA PRO A 417 -56.69 -13.16 -59.90
C PRO A 417 -56.75 -14.71 -59.57
N PRO A 418 -57.90 -15.45 -59.49
CA PRO A 418 -58.58 -15.78 -58.23
C PRO A 418 -58.99 -17.28 -58.00
N GLU A 419 -59.33 -17.59 -56.73
CA GLU A 419 -60.46 -18.40 -56.20
C GLU A 419 -61.03 -19.65 -56.92
N THR A 420 -61.09 -20.81 -56.21
CA THR A 420 -62.28 -21.69 -56.03
C THR A 420 -62.00 -22.89 -55.09
N ALA A 421 -62.93 -23.17 -54.16
CA ALA A 421 -63.03 -24.37 -53.29
C ALA A 421 -63.84 -25.50 -54.00
N PRO A 422 -64.36 -26.60 -53.37
CA PRO A 422 -64.16 -27.25 -52.04
C PRO A 422 -64.07 -28.80 -52.12
N LEU A 423 -63.94 -29.53 -50.98
CA LEU A 423 -64.77 -30.72 -50.60
C LEU A 423 -64.26 -31.39 -49.31
N ALA A 424 -65.21 -31.95 -48.56
CA ALA A 424 -65.11 -32.36 -47.17
C ALA A 424 -64.97 -33.88 -46.95
N SER A 425 -64.55 -34.22 -45.72
CA SER A 425 -65.03 -35.28 -44.81
C SER A 425 -64.19 -36.54 -44.53
N ASN A 426 -64.02 -36.73 -43.20
CA ASN A 426 -63.97 -37.94 -42.36
C ASN A 426 -62.77 -38.91 -42.47
N ASP A 427 -61.92 -38.96 -41.44
CA ASP A 427 -62.10 -39.79 -40.23
C ASP A 427 -60.92 -39.57 -39.26
N ALA A 428 -61.19 -39.60 -37.94
CA ALA A 428 -60.20 -39.36 -36.88
C ALA A 428 -59.29 -40.58 -36.62
N PRO A 429 -58.02 -40.35 -36.21
CA PRO A 429 -57.54 -40.95 -34.94
C PRO A 429 -56.54 -40.05 -34.18
N PRO A 430 -56.06 -40.50 -33.00
CA PRO A 430 -56.50 -40.09 -31.67
C PRO A 430 -55.96 -38.72 -31.19
N VAL A 431 -56.60 -38.18 -30.15
CA VAL A 431 -56.11 -37.01 -29.39
C VAL A 431 -54.68 -37.28 -28.91
N ALA A 432 -53.71 -36.59 -29.50
CA ALA A 432 -52.38 -36.45 -28.93
C ALA A 432 -52.47 -35.42 -27.80
N GLU A 433 -52.20 -35.90 -26.59
CA GLU A 433 -52.05 -35.11 -25.38
C GLU A 433 -51.01 -34.00 -25.65
N VAL A 434 -51.45 -32.74 -25.61
CA VAL A 434 -50.55 -31.59 -25.71
C VAL A 434 -49.72 -31.58 -24.44
N ALA A 435 -48.47 -32.02 -24.53
CA ALA A 435 -47.48 -31.84 -23.48
C ALA A 435 -47.42 -30.34 -23.14
N GLN A 436 -47.79 -30.01 -21.91
CA GLN A 436 -47.63 -28.67 -21.36
C GLN A 436 -46.15 -28.28 -21.48
N ALA A 437 -45.87 -27.14 -22.12
CA ALA A 437 -44.54 -26.57 -22.13
C ALA A 437 -44.15 -26.23 -20.70
N ASP A 438 -43.00 -26.73 -20.25
CA ASP A 438 -42.45 -26.40 -18.93
C ASP A 438 -42.40 -24.87 -18.75
N PRO A 439 -42.74 -24.35 -17.56
CA PRO A 439 -42.67 -22.92 -17.29
C PRO A 439 -41.25 -22.39 -17.54
N PRO A 440 -41.11 -21.17 -18.09
CA PRO A 440 -39.79 -20.58 -18.33
C PRO A 440 -39.01 -20.49 -17.01
N LEU A 441 -37.77 -20.98 -17.03
CA LEU A 441 -36.88 -20.96 -15.87
C LEU A 441 -36.73 -19.52 -15.33
N PRO A 442 -36.70 -19.32 -14.00
CA PRO A 442 -36.47 -18.00 -13.41
C PRO A 442 -35.18 -17.35 -13.93
N PRO A 443 -35.11 -16.01 -14.05
CA PRO A 443 -33.93 -15.34 -14.58
C PRO A 443 -32.69 -15.59 -13.72
N VAL A 444 -31.51 -15.66 -14.35
CA VAL A 444 -30.22 -15.66 -13.63
C VAL A 444 -30.03 -14.28 -13.03
N VAL A 445 -29.67 -14.24 -11.75
CA VAL A 445 -29.48 -13.02 -10.97
C VAL A 445 -28.06 -12.88 -10.45
N GLY A 446 -27.27 -13.97 -10.41
CA GLY A 446 -25.84 -13.93 -10.07
C GLY A 446 -25.08 -15.19 -10.50
N VAL A 447 -23.77 -15.17 -10.27
CA VAL A 447 -22.84 -16.26 -10.56
C VAL A 447 -21.85 -16.40 -9.42
N VAL A 448 -21.60 -17.63 -8.98
CA VAL A 448 -20.56 -17.93 -7.99
C VAL A 448 -19.19 -17.79 -8.64
N SER A 449 -18.37 -16.88 -8.13
CA SER A 449 -17.03 -16.59 -8.64
C SER A 449 -15.94 -17.38 -7.92
N GLU A 450 -16.08 -17.61 -6.62
CA GLU A 450 -15.10 -18.36 -5.81
C GLU A 450 -15.78 -19.13 -4.67
N THR A 451 -15.16 -20.22 -4.23
CA THR A 451 -15.59 -21.03 -3.08
C THR A 451 -14.37 -21.51 -2.29
N LEU A 452 -14.38 -21.39 -0.96
CA LEU A 452 -13.28 -21.81 -0.09
C LEU A 452 -13.80 -22.55 1.13
N GLY A 453 -13.17 -23.67 1.50
CA GLY A 453 -13.45 -24.36 2.78
C GLY A 453 -14.85 -25.00 2.90
N LEU A 454 -15.59 -25.14 1.80
CA LEU A 454 -16.89 -25.84 1.79
C LEU A 454 -16.71 -27.34 2.08
N THR A 455 -17.75 -27.96 2.66
CA THR A 455 -17.79 -29.43 2.76
C THR A 455 -17.99 -30.05 1.38
N SER A 456 -17.63 -31.32 1.19
CA SER A 456 -17.84 -32.00 -0.10
C SER A 456 -19.32 -32.02 -0.52
N GLU A 457 -20.24 -32.17 0.43
CA GLU A 457 -21.69 -32.14 0.18
C GLU A 457 -22.15 -30.75 -0.29
N ASP A 458 -21.66 -29.67 0.34
CA ASP A 458 -22.00 -28.31 -0.03
C ASP A 458 -21.38 -27.92 -1.39
N ALA A 459 -20.13 -28.34 -1.66
CA ALA A 459 -19.41 -28.05 -2.89
C ALA A 459 -20.04 -28.70 -4.15
N GLU A 460 -20.79 -29.79 -4.00
CA GLU A 460 -21.59 -30.37 -5.10
C GLU A 460 -22.81 -29.51 -5.46
N ARG A 461 -23.33 -28.74 -4.51
CA ARG A 461 -24.52 -27.89 -4.69
C ARG A 461 -24.16 -26.49 -5.15
N ILE A 462 -23.08 -25.93 -4.61
CA ILE A 462 -22.60 -24.59 -4.92
C ILE A 462 -21.10 -24.62 -5.18
N SER A 463 -20.74 -24.41 -6.46
CA SER A 463 -19.35 -24.42 -6.93
C SER A 463 -19.09 -23.23 -7.87
N ILE A 464 -17.82 -22.97 -8.14
CA ILE A 464 -17.40 -21.93 -9.09
C ILE A 464 -18.12 -22.10 -10.43
N GLY A 465 -18.71 -21.02 -10.93
CA GLY A 465 -19.48 -20.98 -12.17
C GLY A 465 -20.97 -21.34 -12.01
N THR A 466 -21.44 -21.69 -10.80
CA THR A 466 -22.86 -21.93 -10.54
C THR A 466 -23.68 -20.68 -10.85
N LEU A 467 -24.66 -20.80 -11.74
CA LEU A 467 -25.60 -19.73 -12.08
C LEU A 467 -26.73 -19.71 -11.04
N LEU A 468 -26.85 -18.61 -10.31
CA LEU A 468 -27.90 -18.40 -9.32
C LEU A 468 -29.08 -17.70 -9.96
N ARG A 469 -30.26 -18.30 -9.83
CA ARG A 469 -31.53 -17.78 -10.34
C ARG A 469 -32.36 -17.19 -9.21
N ARG A 470 -33.35 -16.39 -9.60
CA ARG A 470 -34.33 -15.87 -8.66
C ARG A 470 -34.96 -17.02 -7.85
N ASN A 471 -35.02 -16.82 -6.54
CA ASN A 471 -35.49 -17.71 -5.49
C ASN A 471 -34.63 -18.97 -5.26
N ASP A 472 -33.43 -19.03 -5.84
CA ASP A 472 -32.50 -20.11 -5.51
C ASP A 472 -32.03 -19.96 -4.05
N ALA A 473 -32.08 -21.08 -3.32
CA ALA A 473 -31.57 -21.17 -1.97
C ALA A 473 -30.05 -21.38 -1.98
N ILE A 474 -29.36 -20.66 -1.11
CA ILE A 474 -27.93 -20.77 -0.84
C ILE A 474 -27.79 -21.22 0.60
N ALA A 475 -27.37 -22.47 0.81
CA ALA A 475 -27.17 -23.02 2.14
C ALA A 475 -25.89 -23.83 2.19
N PHE A 476 -25.05 -23.57 3.18
CA PHE A 476 -23.82 -24.32 3.43
C PHE A 476 -23.38 -24.16 4.89
N ARG A 477 -22.71 -25.18 5.45
CA ARG A 477 -22.43 -25.23 6.90
C ARG A 477 -21.21 -24.44 7.32
N GLN A 478 -20.19 -24.39 6.47
CA GLN A 478 -18.90 -23.74 6.75
C GLN A 478 -18.24 -23.35 5.43
N GLY A 479 -17.25 -22.44 5.52
CA GLY A 479 -16.51 -21.94 4.37
C GLY A 479 -17.00 -20.58 3.88
N LEU A 480 -16.56 -20.21 2.68
CA LEU A 480 -16.83 -18.94 2.03
C LEU A 480 -17.33 -19.18 0.61
N VAL A 481 -18.29 -18.38 0.18
CA VAL A 481 -18.76 -18.30 -1.21
C VAL A 481 -18.72 -16.85 -1.64
N GLN A 482 -17.94 -16.53 -2.67
CA GLN A 482 -17.99 -15.24 -3.34
C GLN A 482 -18.84 -15.36 -4.60
N MET A 483 -19.70 -14.36 -4.83
CA MET A 483 -20.52 -14.30 -6.03
C MET A 483 -20.65 -12.88 -6.56
N SER A 484 -20.83 -12.79 -7.87
CA SER A 484 -21.13 -11.53 -8.56
C SER A 484 -22.57 -11.54 -9.03
N THR A 485 -23.28 -10.47 -8.75
CA THR A 485 -24.65 -10.29 -9.25
C THR A 485 -24.65 -9.77 -10.68
N THR A 486 -25.73 -10.00 -11.40
CA THR A 486 -25.92 -9.48 -12.76
C THR A 486 -25.99 -7.95 -12.85
N THR A 487 -26.19 -7.27 -11.72
CA THR A 487 -26.14 -5.80 -11.61
C THR A 487 -24.74 -5.26 -11.29
N GLY A 488 -23.75 -6.12 -11.07
CA GLY A 488 -22.35 -5.75 -10.85
C GLY A 488 -21.92 -5.66 -9.37
N SER A 489 -22.76 -6.07 -8.42
CA SER A 489 -22.39 -6.14 -7.01
C SER A 489 -21.63 -7.44 -6.72
N THR A 490 -20.67 -7.41 -5.79
CA THR A 490 -19.97 -8.61 -5.31
C THR A 490 -20.39 -8.90 -3.88
N LEU A 491 -20.77 -10.15 -3.61
CA LEU A 491 -21.18 -10.63 -2.30
C LEU A 491 -20.21 -11.70 -1.82
N VAL A 492 -19.84 -11.65 -0.55
CA VAL A 492 -19.08 -12.70 0.14
C VAL A 492 -19.96 -13.25 1.25
N LEU A 493 -20.30 -14.53 1.21
CA LEU A 493 -21.07 -15.21 2.24
C LEU A 493 -20.15 -16.13 3.06
N GLN A 494 -20.33 -16.14 4.37
CA GLN A 494 -19.54 -16.94 5.30
C GLN A 494 -20.43 -17.86 6.16
N GLY A 495 -20.09 -19.15 6.14
CA GLY A 495 -20.81 -20.25 6.79
C GLY A 495 -20.85 -20.15 8.32
N PRO A 496 -21.92 -20.62 8.98
CA PRO A 496 -23.11 -21.25 8.38
C PRO A 496 -24.03 -20.24 7.71
N VAL A 497 -24.50 -20.54 6.49
CA VAL A 497 -25.37 -19.67 5.69
C VAL A 497 -26.69 -20.34 5.42
N ASP A 498 -27.76 -19.58 5.61
CA ASP A 498 -29.09 -19.82 5.05
C ASP A 498 -29.57 -18.53 4.40
N ALA A 499 -29.58 -18.51 3.07
CA ALA A 499 -29.90 -17.34 2.27
C ALA A 499 -30.67 -17.70 0.99
N ALA A 500 -31.32 -16.72 0.36
CA ALA A 500 -32.01 -16.90 -0.90
C ALA A 500 -31.86 -15.66 -1.80
N MET A 501 -31.65 -15.90 -3.11
CA MET A 501 -31.50 -14.82 -4.09
C MET A 501 -32.87 -14.29 -4.54
N ASP A 502 -33.31 -13.13 -4.05
CA ASP A 502 -34.61 -12.56 -4.44
C ASP A 502 -34.56 -11.94 -5.85
N LYS A 503 -33.54 -11.09 -6.09
CA LYS A 503 -33.32 -10.34 -7.33
C LYS A 503 -31.82 -10.13 -7.54
N ALA A 504 -31.44 -9.55 -8.67
CA ALA A 504 -30.04 -9.22 -8.94
C ALA A 504 -29.41 -8.28 -7.91
N ASN A 505 -30.21 -7.39 -7.31
CA ASN A 505 -29.77 -6.44 -6.28
C ASN A 505 -30.44 -6.69 -4.92
N SER A 506 -31.00 -7.88 -4.67
CA SER A 506 -31.66 -8.21 -3.40
C SER A 506 -31.41 -9.66 -3.00
N ILE A 507 -31.00 -9.87 -1.76
CA ILE A 507 -30.78 -11.18 -1.17
C ILE A 507 -31.40 -11.22 0.23
N SER A 508 -32.05 -12.33 0.55
CA SER A 508 -32.56 -12.62 1.89
C SER A 508 -31.54 -13.45 2.66
N LEU A 509 -31.09 -12.98 3.82
CA LEU A 509 -30.15 -13.65 4.71
C LEU A 509 -30.88 -14.03 6.01
N HIS A 510 -31.16 -15.32 6.19
CA HIS A 510 -31.82 -15.85 7.39
C HIS A 510 -30.82 -16.23 8.48
N ARG A 511 -29.60 -16.62 8.10
CA ARG A 511 -28.52 -16.97 9.02
C ARG A 511 -27.17 -16.80 8.34
N GLY A 512 -26.18 -16.35 9.11
CA GLY A 512 -24.78 -16.30 8.67
C GLY A 512 -24.27 -14.87 8.51
N LYS A 513 -23.14 -14.74 7.83
CA LYS A 513 -22.49 -13.45 7.59
C LYS A 513 -22.41 -13.17 6.08
N LEU A 514 -22.66 -11.93 5.70
CA LEU A 514 -22.61 -11.46 4.33
C LEU A 514 -21.86 -10.12 4.26
N THR A 515 -20.92 -9.99 3.33
CA THR A 515 -20.34 -8.71 2.94
C THR A 515 -20.79 -8.35 1.53
N GLY A 516 -21.33 -7.15 1.37
CA GLY A 516 -21.74 -6.60 0.08
C GLY A 516 -20.79 -5.48 -0.35
N LEU A 517 -20.29 -5.57 -1.58
CA LEU A 517 -19.58 -4.49 -2.27
C LEU A 517 -20.37 -4.12 -3.52
N ASN A 518 -20.94 -2.92 -3.56
CA ASN A 518 -21.70 -2.48 -4.72
C ASN A 518 -20.89 -1.54 -5.61
N ALA A 519 -20.34 -2.10 -6.69
CA ALA A 519 -19.60 -1.31 -7.68
C ALA A 519 -20.52 -0.43 -8.56
N ASN A 520 -21.84 -0.68 -8.56
CA ASN A 520 -22.81 0.03 -9.39
C ASN A 520 -23.60 1.07 -8.57
N ARG A 521 -23.27 2.36 -8.74
CA ARG A 521 -23.91 3.47 -8.02
C ARG A 521 -25.36 3.79 -8.47
N GLY A 522 -25.90 3.07 -9.46
CA GLY A 522 -27.23 3.33 -10.03
C GLY A 522 -28.38 2.58 -9.38
N GLU A 523 -28.14 1.43 -8.74
CA GLU A 523 -29.16 0.61 -8.07
C GLU A 523 -28.69 0.17 -6.68
N PRO A 524 -29.53 0.27 -5.64
CA PRO A 524 -29.15 -0.12 -4.28
C PRO A 524 -29.11 -1.65 -4.16
N LEU A 525 -28.11 -2.16 -3.45
CA LEU A 525 -28.06 -3.54 -2.97
C LEU A 525 -28.89 -3.66 -1.67
N ILE A 526 -29.81 -4.62 -1.63
CA ILE A 526 -30.74 -4.79 -0.51
C ILE A 526 -30.48 -6.14 0.17
N ILE A 527 -30.19 -6.13 1.46
CA ILE A 527 -30.11 -7.33 2.29
C ILE A 527 -31.36 -7.37 3.18
N GLN A 528 -32.17 -8.41 3.03
CA GLN A 528 -33.33 -8.64 3.89
C GLN A 528 -32.95 -9.63 4.99
N THR A 529 -33.21 -9.29 6.24
CA THR A 529 -33.05 -10.21 7.38
C THR A 529 -34.42 -10.46 8.02
N PRO A 530 -34.56 -11.43 8.95
CA PRO A 530 -35.84 -11.69 9.60
C PRO A 530 -36.42 -10.48 10.35
N THR A 531 -35.55 -9.58 10.84
CA THR A 531 -35.89 -8.46 11.71
C THR A 531 -35.67 -7.09 11.08
N SER A 532 -35.06 -7.05 9.89
CA SER A 532 -34.60 -5.78 9.30
C SER A 532 -34.43 -5.82 7.78
N ARG A 533 -34.19 -4.64 7.23
CA ARG A 533 -33.80 -4.44 5.83
C ARG A 533 -32.64 -3.45 5.78
N VAL A 534 -31.54 -3.88 5.17
CA VAL A 534 -30.33 -3.05 4.97
C VAL A 534 -30.30 -2.62 3.51
N VAL A 535 -30.30 -1.30 3.28
CA VAL A 535 -30.29 -0.71 1.93
C VAL A 535 -28.98 0.03 1.72
N ASP A 536 -28.24 -0.41 0.74
CA ASP A 536 -26.99 0.20 0.31
C ASP A 536 -27.21 1.46 -0.54
N LEU A 537 -26.45 2.52 -0.26
CA LEU A 537 -26.43 3.77 -1.03
C LEU A 537 -25.15 3.97 -1.87
N GLY A 538 -24.35 2.91 -2.07
CA GLY A 538 -23.12 2.87 -2.88
C GLY A 538 -21.86 2.56 -2.07
N THR A 539 -21.79 1.37 -1.46
CA THR A 539 -20.91 1.08 -0.32
C THR A 539 -20.26 -0.31 -0.28
N GLU A 540 -19.36 -0.46 0.68
CA GLU A 540 -18.93 -1.76 1.23
C GLU A 540 -19.42 -1.89 2.69
N PHE A 541 -20.18 -2.95 2.99
CA PHE A 541 -20.79 -3.19 4.29
C PHE A 541 -20.94 -4.68 4.62
N GLY A 542 -20.97 -5.00 5.92
CA GLY A 542 -21.22 -6.33 6.47
C GLY A 542 -22.58 -6.43 7.13
N VAL A 543 -23.25 -7.57 6.98
CA VAL A 543 -24.49 -7.93 7.66
C VAL A 543 -24.36 -9.32 8.26
N GLY A 544 -24.61 -9.45 9.56
CA GLY A 544 -24.60 -10.71 10.28
C GLY A 544 -25.99 -11.03 10.82
N VAL A 545 -26.41 -12.28 10.74
CA VAL A 545 -27.63 -12.78 11.39
C VAL A 545 -27.27 -13.97 12.26
N ALA A 546 -27.34 -13.77 13.57
CA ALA A 546 -27.06 -14.79 14.58
C ALA A 546 -28.24 -15.77 14.75
N GLU A 547 -28.02 -16.86 15.49
CA GLU A 547 -29.06 -17.89 15.72
C GLU A 547 -30.29 -17.38 16.48
N ASN A 548 -30.12 -16.31 17.26
CA ASN A 548 -31.19 -15.61 17.99
C ASN A 548 -31.88 -14.54 17.13
N ASN A 549 -31.70 -14.54 15.80
CA ASN A 549 -32.15 -13.51 14.84
C ASN A 549 -31.63 -12.10 15.10
N GLU A 550 -30.61 -11.94 15.94
CA GLU A 550 -29.94 -10.65 16.08
C GLU A 550 -29.24 -10.31 14.76
N THR A 551 -29.58 -9.13 14.22
CA THR A 551 -28.95 -8.60 13.02
C THR A 551 -27.90 -7.59 13.43
N SER A 552 -26.65 -7.77 12.99
CA SER A 552 -25.57 -6.77 13.10
C SER A 552 -25.25 -6.19 11.73
N VAL A 553 -24.97 -4.88 11.67
CA VAL A 553 -24.60 -4.17 10.45
C VAL A 553 -23.37 -3.32 10.74
N SER A 554 -22.35 -3.46 9.90
CA SER A 554 -21.06 -2.77 10.02
C SER A 554 -20.69 -2.13 8.68
N VAL A 555 -20.43 -0.81 8.66
CA VAL A 555 -20.16 -0.06 7.41
C VAL A 555 -18.68 0.26 7.27
N TYR A 556 -18.10 -0.12 6.14
CA TYR A 556 -16.67 0.06 5.88
C TYR A 556 -16.38 1.26 4.97
N GLU A 557 -17.21 1.46 3.94
CA GLU A 557 -17.09 2.59 3.01
C GLU A 557 -18.47 3.15 2.68
N GLY A 558 -18.64 4.46 2.64
CA GLY A 558 -19.91 5.11 2.29
C GLY A 558 -20.99 5.01 3.39
N GLU A 559 -22.26 4.83 3.00
CA GLU A 559 -23.42 4.89 3.89
C GLU A 559 -24.52 3.83 3.58
N VAL A 560 -25.14 3.29 4.62
CA VAL A 560 -26.29 2.37 4.49
C VAL A 560 -27.49 2.86 5.32
N GLU A 561 -28.68 2.47 4.90
CA GLU A 561 -29.93 2.67 5.65
C GLU A 561 -30.38 1.34 6.28
N PHE A 562 -30.50 1.33 7.60
CA PHE A 562 -30.89 0.16 8.40
C PHE A 562 -32.35 0.32 8.89
N GLU A 563 -33.28 -0.40 8.27
CA GLU A 563 -34.73 -0.32 8.51
C GLU A 563 -35.23 -1.52 9.34
N ILE A 564 -36.17 -1.32 10.27
CA ILE A 564 -36.81 -2.43 11.02
C ILE A 564 -37.93 -3.08 10.20
N VAL A 565 -38.00 -4.41 10.19
CA VAL A 565 -39.08 -5.18 9.55
C VAL A 565 -39.42 -6.44 10.37
N PRO A 566 -40.68 -6.67 10.81
CA PRO A 566 -41.83 -5.76 10.80
C PRO A 566 -41.73 -4.70 11.90
N PRO A 567 -42.44 -3.56 11.78
CA PRO A 567 -42.36 -2.49 12.78
C PRO A 567 -42.77 -2.97 14.18
N SER A 568 -41.92 -2.71 15.17
CA SER A 568 -42.19 -2.96 16.60
C SER A 568 -43.34 -2.06 17.10
N ALA A 569 -44.06 -2.50 18.13
CA ALA A 569 -45.14 -1.71 18.75
C ALA A 569 -44.64 -0.40 19.40
N GLN A 570 -43.33 -0.27 19.61
CA GLN A 570 -42.68 0.91 20.20
C GLN A 570 -42.12 1.89 19.16
N ASP A 571 -41.96 1.47 17.90
CA ASP A 571 -41.34 2.27 16.85
C ASP A 571 -42.37 2.74 15.80
N PRO A 572 -42.27 3.98 15.30
CA PRO A 572 -43.08 4.41 14.16
C PRO A 572 -42.82 3.51 12.95
N VAL A 573 -43.87 3.21 12.19
CA VAL A 573 -43.77 2.43 10.94
C VAL A 573 -42.70 3.06 10.03
N GLY A 574 -41.64 2.30 9.74
CA GLY A 574 -40.54 2.76 8.88
C GLY A 574 -39.41 3.49 9.61
N ALA A 575 -39.18 3.23 10.91
CA ALA A 575 -37.98 3.70 11.58
C ALA A 575 -36.71 3.16 10.88
N SER A 576 -35.82 4.07 10.50
CA SER A 576 -34.54 3.76 9.88
C SER A 576 -33.39 4.47 10.61
N LEU A 577 -32.24 3.80 10.66
CA LEU A 577 -30.99 4.34 11.17
C LEU A 577 -29.99 4.42 10.01
N ARG A 578 -29.47 5.62 9.73
CA ARG A 578 -28.40 5.80 8.77
C ARG A 578 -27.06 5.52 9.42
N LEU A 579 -26.28 4.62 8.84
CA LEU A 579 -24.94 4.27 9.27
C LEU A 579 -23.94 4.76 8.21
N GLU A 580 -22.91 5.47 8.64
CA GLU A 580 -21.80 5.91 7.78
C GLU A 580 -20.57 5.01 8.03
N ALA A 581 -19.57 5.09 7.15
CA ALA A 581 -18.32 4.36 7.29
C ALA A 581 -17.70 4.53 8.69
N GLY A 582 -17.29 3.41 9.29
CA GLY A 582 -16.73 3.36 10.63
C GLY A 582 -17.77 3.33 11.75
N TRP A 583 -19.03 3.05 11.45
CA TRP A 583 -20.11 2.85 12.41
C TRP A 583 -20.79 1.49 12.23
N GLU A 584 -21.41 1.03 13.32
CA GLU A 584 -22.15 -0.21 13.40
C GLU A 584 -23.46 -0.03 14.20
N ALA A 585 -24.37 -0.97 14.01
CA ALA A 585 -25.55 -1.13 14.86
C ALA A 585 -25.98 -2.59 14.90
N SER A 586 -26.59 -2.99 16.01
CA SER A 586 -27.27 -4.29 16.12
C SER A 586 -28.73 -4.12 16.50
N LEU A 587 -29.54 -5.09 16.09
CA LEU A 587 -30.97 -5.17 16.37
C LEU A 587 -31.29 -6.60 16.81
N SER A 588 -31.77 -6.75 18.04
CA SER A 588 -32.26 -8.03 18.55
C SER A 588 -33.67 -8.36 18.03
N ASP A 589 -34.08 -9.64 18.08
CA ASP A 589 -35.37 -10.16 17.57
C ASP A 589 -36.63 -9.48 18.13
N GLN A 590 -36.52 -8.83 19.30
CA GLN A 590 -37.59 -8.11 19.98
C GLN A 590 -37.20 -6.65 20.29
N GLY A 591 -36.07 -6.19 19.75
CA GLY A 591 -35.47 -4.89 20.06
C GLY A 591 -36.07 -3.74 19.26
N ALA A 592 -35.79 -2.52 19.73
CA ALA A 592 -35.92 -1.32 18.93
C ALA A 592 -34.56 -1.01 18.28
N LEU A 593 -34.56 -0.22 17.20
CA LEU A 593 -33.32 0.37 16.69
C LEU A 593 -32.65 1.18 17.80
N PRO A 594 -31.32 1.12 17.93
CA PRO A 594 -30.63 1.98 18.88
C PRO A 594 -30.81 3.45 18.48
N ASP A 595 -30.97 4.34 19.47
CA ASP A 595 -31.12 5.79 19.25
C ASP A 595 -29.93 6.40 18.48
N LYS A 596 -28.75 5.77 18.58
CA LYS A 596 -27.52 6.15 17.89
C LYS A 596 -26.73 4.91 17.50
N ALA A 597 -26.04 5.00 16.37
CA ALA A 597 -25.03 4.03 15.98
C ALA A 597 -23.88 4.00 16.98
N SER A 598 -23.22 2.86 17.08
CA SER A 598 -21.97 2.70 17.82
C SER A 598 -20.78 2.82 16.86
N PRO A 599 -19.65 3.39 17.27
CA PRO A 599 -18.46 3.39 16.43
C PRO A 599 -17.95 1.97 16.20
N LEU A 600 -17.62 1.64 14.96
CA LEU A 600 -16.96 0.39 14.61
C LEU A 600 -15.54 0.39 15.20
N THR A 601 -15.31 -0.50 16.17
CA THR A 601 -14.02 -0.63 16.88
C THR A 601 -13.08 -1.66 16.24
N HIS A 602 -13.53 -2.36 15.19
CA HIS A 602 -12.74 -3.31 14.42
C HIS A 602 -12.99 -3.19 12.91
N ASP A 603 -11.94 -3.15 12.09
CA ASP A 603 -12.08 -2.93 10.63
C ASP A 603 -12.43 -4.20 9.82
N ARG A 604 -12.50 -5.38 10.45
CA ARG A 604 -12.48 -6.67 9.76
C ARG A 604 -13.46 -7.74 10.29
N GLU A 605 -14.49 -7.39 11.08
CA GLU A 605 -15.48 -8.36 11.62
C GLU A 605 -16.03 -9.37 10.60
N PHE A 606 -16.22 -8.89 9.36
CA PHE A 606 -16.67 -9.68 8.22
C PHE A 606 -15.51 -9.95 7.24
N VAL A 607 -15.58 -11.09 6.54
CA VAL A 607 -14.62 -11.40 5.46
C VAL A 607 -14.96 -10.58 4.23
N ARG A 608 -14.04 -9.70 3.85
CA ARG A 608 -14.23 -8.73 2.75
C ARG A 608 -13.77 -9.29 1.41
N VAL A 609 -14.19 -8.63 0.33
CA VAL A 609 -13.88 -9.06 -1.05
C VAL A 609 -12.37 -9.11 -1.30
N ASP A 610 -11.60 -8.18 -0.73
CA ASP A 610 -10.14 -8.12 -0.83
C ASP A 610 -9.43 -9.27 -0.11
N GLU A 611 -10.11 -9.95 0.81
CA GLU A 611 -9.54 -11.03 1.62
C GLU A 611 -9.73 -12.43 1.04
N VAL A 612 -10.75 -12.62 0.19
CA VAL A 612 -11.08 -13.96 -0.37
C VAL A 612 -9.89 -14.54 -1.12
N GLN A 613 -9.23 -13.74 -1.96
CA GLN A 613 -8.04 -14.19 -2.69
C GLN A 613 -6.87 -14.49 -1.75
N LEU A 614 -6.64 -13.65 -0.73
CA LEU A 614 -5.59 -13.89 0.28
C LEU A 614 -5.82 -15.21 1.04
N ARG A 615 -7.07 -15.56 1.36
CA ARG A 615 -7.38 -16.86 2.00
C ARG A 615 -7.10 -18.04 1.08
N LYS A 616 -7.35 -17.89 -0.22
CA LYS A 616 -7.01 -18.90 -1.24
C LYS A 616 -5.51 -19.10 -1.33
N ASP A 617 -4.75 -18.02 -1.39
CA ASP A 617 -3.29 -18.03 -1.48
C ASP A 617 -2.65 -18.57 -0.19
N ALA A 618 -3.19 -18.21 0.98
CA ALA A 618 -2.78 -18.76 2.27
C ALA A 618 -3.02 -20.28 2.33
N GLY A 619 -4.17 -20.75 1.83
CA GLY A 619 -4.49 -22.18 1.69
C GLY A 619 -3.58 -22.90 0.70
N ALA A 620 -3.05 -22.21 -0.31
CA ALA A 620 -2.06 -22.71 -1.25
C ALA A 620 -0.61 -22.68 -0.70
N GLY A 621 -0.41 -22.13 0.51
CA GLY A 621 0.88 -22.10 1.19
C GLY A 621 1.70 -20.83 0.96
N VAL A 622 1.12 -19.74 0.45
CA VAL A 622 1.82 -18.46 0.28
C VAL A 622 2.00 -17.78 1.64
N ASP A 623 3.25 -17.65 2.09
CA ASP A 623 3.55 -17.15 3.45
C ASP A 623 3.13 -15.69 3.67
N ALA A 624 3.30 -14.82 2.68
CA ALA A 624 2.84 -13.42 2.77
C ALA A 624 1.31 -13.33 2.94
N ALA A 625 0.57 -14.17 2.24
CA ALA A 625 -0.88 -14.24 2.36
C ALA A 625 -1.30 -14.81 3.73
N ARG A 626 -0.60 -15.83 4.25
CA ARG A 626 -0.85 -16.35 5.60
C ARG A 626 -0.69 -15.26 6.66
N LYS A 627 0.41 -14.51 6.62
CA LYS A 627 0.65 -13.38 7.54
C LYS A 627 -0.45 -12.31 7.45
N ALA A 628 -0.87 -11.94 6.25
CA ALA A 628 -1.94 -10.98 6.07
C ALA A 628 -3.27 -11.47 6.67
N ILE A 629 -3.60 -12.76 6.47
CA ILE A 629 -4.80 -13.38 7.07
C ILE A 629 -4.71 -13.43 8.59
N ASP A 630 -3.57 -13.83 9.15
CA ASP A 630 -3.38 -13.86 10.60
C ASP A 630 -3.56 -12.47 11.21
N PHE A 631 -3.08 -11.41 10.54
CA PHE A 631 -3.31 -10.03 10.98
C PHE A 631 -4.78 -9.64 10.87
N PHE A 632 -5.48 -10.00 9.79
CA PHE A 632 -6.91 -9.73 9.67
C PHE A 632 -7.74 -10.50 10.71
N GLU A 633 -7.32 -11.71 11.08
CA GLU A 633 -7.91 -12.45 12.20
C GLU A 633 -7.67 -11.74 13.53
N LEU A 634 -6.48 -11.19 13.76
CA LEU A 634 -6.22 -10.36 14.95
C LEU A 634 -7.14 -9.13 14.99
N LEU A 635 -7.34 -8.44 13.86
CA LEU A 635 -8.23 -7.29 13.75
C LEU A 635 -9.71 -7.62 14.00
N ARG A 636 -10.08 -8.91 14.08
CA ARG A 636 -11.44 -9.36 14.44
C ARG A 636 -11.66 -9.50 15.94
N THR A 637 -10.60 -9.39 16.75
CA THR A 637 -10.74 -9.44 18.20
C THR A 637 -11.61 -8.29 18.69
N ASN A 638 -12.73 -8.63 19.31
CA ASN A 638 -13.65 -7.63 19.82
C ASN A 638 -13.00 -6.86 20.99
N GLY A 639 -13.06 -5.53 20.96
CA GLY A 639 -12.42 -4.68 21.97
C GLY A 639 -10.92 -4.48 21.78
N LEU A 640 -10.31 -4.94 20.68
CA LEU A 640 -8.96 -4.55 20.30
C LEU A 640 -8.93 -3.06 19.94
N ILE A 641 -7.99 -2.32 20.52
CA ILE A 641 -7.83 -0.87 20.33
C ILE A 641 -6.58 -0.56 19.51
N ALA A 642 -5.48 -1.25 19.80
CA ALA A 642 -4.25 -1.08 19.06
C ALA A 642 -3.43 -2.36 19.09
N TYR A 643 -2.68 -2.59 18.03
CA TYR A 643 -1.66 -3.62 17.95
C TYR A 643 -0.43 -3.05 17.25
N GLN A 644 0.75 -3.33 17.79
CA GLN A 644 2.02 -2.98 17.18
C GLN A 644 2.89 -4.23 17.04
N GLY A 645 3.10 -4.68 15.81
CA GLY A 645 4.13 -5.65 15.46
C GLY A 645 5.48 -4.99 15.19
N PHE A 646 6.54 -5.80 15.16
CA PHE A 646 7.92 -5.39 14.87
C PHE A 646 8.47 -6.24 13.72
N ASP A 647 7.73 -6.31 12.62
CA ASP A 647 8.19 -6.96 11.40
C ASP A 647 9.32 -6.14 10.75
N ALA A 648 10.40 -6.80 10.32
CA ALA A 648 11.56 -6.09 9.79
C ALA A 648 11.44 -5.69 8.32
N LEU A 649 10.47 -6.25 7.57
CA LEU A 649 10.29 -5.90 6.15
C LEU A 649 9.59 -4.54 6.04
N GLY A 650 8.64 -4.26 6.94
CA GLY A 650 7.89 -3.02 7.05
C GLY A 650 8.35 -2.08 8.16
N ASN A 651 9.49 -2.34 8.83
CA ASN A 651 9.95 -1.58 9.99
C ASN A 651 8.91 -1.43 11.13
N GLY A 652 8.00 -2.39 11.26
CA GLY A 652 6.89 -2.37 12.22
C GLY A 652 5.64 -1.62 11.74
N ASP A 653 5.64 -1.00 10.56
CA ASP A 653 4.45 -0.28 10.07
C ASP A 653 3.47 -1.22 9.33
N GLU A 654 3.91 -2.37 8.81
CA GLU A 654 3.06 -3.27 8.01
C GLU A 654 1.99 -4.00 8.86
N VAL A 655 2.33 -4.34 10.10
CA VAL A 655 1.44 -5.06 11.02
C VAL A 655 1.15 -4.20 12.25
N SER A 656 0.52 -3.05 12.02
CA SER A 656 0.15 -2.09 13.07
C SER A 656 -1.28 -1.56 12.89
N VAL A 657 -1.95 -1.25 14.00
CA VAL A 657 -3.26 -0.59 14.06
C VAL A 657 -3.37 0.22 15.35
N GLY A 658 -4.04 1.38 15.29
CA GLY A 658 -4.27 2.23 16.47
C GLY A 658 -3.06 3.09 16.90
N PHE A 659 -1.98 3.06 16.14
CA PHE A 659 -0.81 3.93 16.28
C PHE A 659 -0.77 4.97 15.14
N ARG A 660 -0.03 6.06 15.32
CA ARG A 660 0.22 7.05 14.25
C ARG A 660 1.12 6.44 13.19
N GLU A 661 1.12 7.00 11.97
CA GLU A 661 2.06 6.59 10.92
C GLU A 661 3.19 7.63 10.77
N PRO A 662 4.48 7.24 10.87
CA PRO A 662 4.97 5.91 11.28
C PRO A 662 4.74 5.68 12.79
N ALA A 663 4.57 4.41 13.19
CA ALA A 663 4.22 4.08 14.58
C ALA A 663 5.39 4.23 15.54
N ILE A 664 6.58 3.87 15.07
CA ILE A 664 7.82 3.92 15.83
C ILE A 664 8.54 5.22 15.54
N ARG A 665 8.54 6.13 16.52
CA ARG A 665 9.38 7.33 16.49
C ARG A 665 10.63 7.08 17.32
N GLN A 666 11.77 7.35 16.74
CA GLN A 666 13.04 7.32 17.46
C GLN A 666 13.68 8.69 17.47
N LEU A 667 14.38 9.03 18.55
CA LEU A 667 15.21 10.23 18.56
C LEU A 667 16.45 10.11 17.65
N HIS A 668 16.85 8.89 17.24
CA HIS A 668 17.92 8.56 16.26
C HIS A 668 17.57 7.24 15.52
N ASP A 669 18.15 6.94 14.34
CA ASP A 669 17.75 5.83 13.43
C ASP A 669 17.51 4.46 14.09
N ALA A 670 16.41 3.81 13.67
CA ALA A 670 15.87 2.54 14.16
C ALA A 670 16.57 1.29 13.65
N ASP A 671 17.26 0.57 14.54
CA ASP A 671 17.62 -0.83 14.30
C ASP A 671 16.45 -1.75 14.71
N VAL A 672 15.46 -1.93 13.82
CA VAL A 672 14.50 -3.04 13.93
C VAL A 672 15.26 -4.32 13.59
N ALA A 673 15.82 -4.97 14.61
CA ALA A 673 16.65 -6.15 14.41
C ALA A 673 15.80 -7.39 14.08
N THR A 674 15.92 -7.89 12.85
CA THR A 674 15.43 -9.24 12.54
C THR A 674 16.36 -10.30 13.12
N GLY A 675 15.81 -11.27 13.85
CA GLY A 675 16.50 -12.53 14.15
C GLY A 675 17.61 -12.47 15.21
N THR A 676 17.60 -11.50 16.13
CA THR A 676 18.53 -11.49 17.28
C THR A 676 18.04 -12.27 18.50
N SER A 677 16.79 -12.72 18.53
CA SER A 677 16.38 -13.68 19.55
C SER A 677 16.99 -15.05 19.22
N GLN A 678 17.67 -15.65 20.20
CA GLN A 678 18.07 -17.06 20.13
C GLN A 678 16.86 -18.00 20.23
N THR A 679 15.68 -17.43 20.52
CA THR A 679 14.38 -18.08 20.52
C THR A 679 13.70 -17.75 19.18
N PRO A 680 13.22 -18.73 18.40
CA PRO A 680 12.44 -18.43 17.20
C PRO A 680 11.29 -17.50 17.58
N ALA A 681 11.17 -16.36 16.91
CA ALA A 681 10.15 -15.33 17.16
C ALA A 681 8.84 -16.00 17.57
N ALA A 682 8.39 -15.77 18.81
CA ALA A 682 7.43 -16.65 19.46
C ALA A 682 6.03 -16.64 18.82
N ARG A 683 5.78 -15.75 17.85
CA ARG A 683 4.49 -15.54 17.15
C ARG A 683 4.74 -15.31 15.65
N ALA A 684 3.91 -15.86 14.75
CA ALA A 684 4.17 -15.85 13.30
C ALA A 684 4.07 -14.47 12.62
N LEU A 685 3.50 -13.49 13.32
CA LEU A 685 3.15 -12.16 12.80
C LEU A 685 4.21 -11.06 13.00
N SER A 686 5.12 -11.21 13.98
CA SER A 686 6.02 -10.11 14.40
C SER A 686 7.44 -10.60 14.72
N GLY A 687 8.45 -9.76 14.44
CA GLY A 687 9.79 -9.87 15.02
C GLY A 687 9.85 -9.23 16.41
N SER A 688 11.03 -8.73 16.79
CA SER A 688 11.25 -8.03 18.06
C SER A 688 11.99 -6.72 17.83
N LEU A 689 11.59 -5.67 18.53
CA LEU A 689 12.36 -4.44 18.65
C LEU A 689 13.53 -4.67 19.61
N LYS A 690 14.76 -4.53 19.12
CA LYS A 690 15.97 -4.65 19.96
C LYS A 690 16.33 -3.28 20.54
N ALA A 691 15.94 -3.03 21.78
CA ALA A 691 16.35 -1.84 22.49
C ALA A 691 17.76 -1.99 23.08
N ILE A 692 18.62 -1.06 22.73
CA ILE A 692 19.99 -0.94 23.24
C ILE A 692 20.11 0.19 24.25
N SER A 693 21.12 0.09 25.10
CA SER A 693 21.41 1.08 26.14
C SER A 693 21.53 2.51 25.58
N GLY A 694 20.80 3.46 26.17
CA GLY A 694 20.88 4.88 25.83
C GLY A 694 20.03 5.33 24.63
N VAL A 695 19.18 4.45 24.09
CA VAL A 695 18.24 4.78 23.01
C VAL A 695 16.81 4.65 23.51
N SER A 696 16.02 5.70 23.28
CA SER A 696 14.58 5.75 23.59
C SER A 696 13.75 5.50 22.32
N TYR A 697 12.84 4.54 22.41
CA TYR A 697 11.92 4.15 21.35
C TYR A 697 10.52 4.60 21.73
N TYR A 698 9.88 5.44 20.92
CA TYR A 698 8.54 5.95 21.17
C TYR A 698 7.53 5.28 20.24
N LEU A 699 6.38 4.91 20.80
CA LEU A 699 5.24 4.35 20.07
C LEU A 699 4.08 5.32 20.24
N ASP A 700 3.84 6.15 19.23
CA ASP A 700 2.87 7.24 19.32
C ASP A 700 1.46 6.71 18.98
N LEU A 701 0.51 6.85 19.90
CA LEU A 701 -0.87 6.36 19.70
C LEU A 701 -1.65 7.30 18.77
N ASP A 702 -2.52 6.74 17.93
CA ASP A 702 -3.48 7.56 17.19
C ASP A 702 -4.57 8.05 18.15
N THR A 703 -4.49 9.33 18.49
CA THR A 703 -5.47 10.03 19.33
C THR A 703 -6.35 10.98 18.52
N SER A 704 -6.38 10.83 17.19
CA SER A 704 -7.24 11.60 16.31
C SER A 704 -8.73 11.33 16.58
N ALA A 705 -9.60 12.24 16.16
CA ALA A 705 -11.05 12.11 16.37
C ALA A 705 -11.68 10.87 15.71
N ARG A 706 -10.97 10.20 14.79
CA ARG A 706 -11.42 8.98 14.10
C ARG A 706 -10.75 7.71 14.63
N SER A 707 -9.82 7.83 15.57
CA SER A 707 -9.05 6.70 16.07
C SER A 707 -9.89 5.74 16.92
N TYR A 708 -9.43 4.49 17.06
CA TYR A 708 -10.09 3.48 17.91
C TYR A 708 -10.20 3.94 19.36
N LEU A 709 -9.18 4.62 19.89
CA LEU A 709 -9.20 5.21 21.22
C LEU A 709 -10.28 6.29 21.37
N ALA A 710 -10.41 7.18 20.38
CA ALA A 710 -11.44 8.23 20.41
C ALA A 710 -12.85 7.66 20.28
N LYS A 711 -13.02 6.65 19.41
CA LYS A 711 -14.25 5.87 19.23
C LYS A 711 -14.66 5.13 20.51
N ALA A 712 -13.71 4.58 21.25
CA ALA A 712 -13.92 3.97 22.57
C ALA A 712 -14.17 5.01 23.68
N GLY A 713 -14.15 6.31 23.37
CA GLY A 713 -14.41 7.38 24.32
C GLY A 713 -13.28 7.65 25.32
N LEU A 714 -12.09 7.11 25.09
CA LEU A 714 -10.95 7.17 26.02
C LEU A 714 -10.09 8.44 25.87
N VAL A 715 -10.23 9.15 24.75
CA VAL A 715 -9.43 10.34 24.42
C VAL A 715 -10.19 11.62 24.80
N ASP A 716 -9.51 12.52 25.50
CA ASP A 716 -10.04 13.84 25.84
C ASP A 716 -9.95 14.85 24.68
N GLU A 717 -10.42 16.08 24.91
CA GLU A 717 -10.42 17.16 23.91
C GLU A 717 -9.01 17.60 23.48
N ASN A 718 -7.97 17.25 24.24
CA ASN A 718 -6.58 17.57 23.96
C ASN A 718 -5.82 16.40 23.30
N GLY A 719 -6.50 15.29 23.01
CA GLY A 719 -5.86 14.11 22.42
C GLY A 719 -5.08 13.28 23.44
N VAL A 720 -5.43 13.33 24.73
CA VAL A 720 -4.75 12.63 25.82
C VAL A 720 -5.65 11.56 26.43
N ILE A 721 -5.07 10.40 26.76
CA ILE A 721 -5.71 9.28 27.47
C ILE A 721 -5.47 9.43 28.98
N GLY A 722 -6.41 8.99 29.80
CA GLY A 722 -6.28 9.01 31.26
C GLY A 722 -7.27 9.94 31.95
N ARG A 723 -7.76 10.99 31.28
CA ARG A 723 -8.71 11.97 31.84
C ARG A 723 -10.18 11.58 31.76
N ARG A 724 -10.50 10.60 30.93
CA ARG A 724 -11.85 10.06 30.78
C ARG A 724 -11.96 8.73 31.51
N PRO A 725 -13.11 8.43 32.12
CA PRO A 725 -13.30 7.14 32.76
C PRO A 725 -13.30 6.02 31.70
N GLY A 726 -12.74 4.87 32.06
CA GLY A 726 -12.68 3.71 31.18
C GLY A 726 -11.57 2.74 31.57
N ASP A 727 -11.58 1.58 30.94
CA ASP A 727 -10.61 0.52 31.17
C ASP A 727 -9.68 0.38 29.96
N VAL A 728 -8.38 0.23 30.22
CA VAL A 728 -7.38 -0.07 29.21
C VAL A 728 -6.52 -1.22 29.69
N TRP A 729 -6.43 -2.26 28.88
CA TRP A 729 -5.58 -3.42 29.10
C TRP A 729 -4.44 -3.39 28.07
N LEU A 730 -3.21 -3.47 28.57
CA LEU A 730 -1.98 -3.55 27.77
C LEU A 730 -1.31 -4.90 27.99
N ALA A 731 -0.79 -5.51 26.93
CA ALA A 731 0.07 -6.68 27.04
C ALA A 731 1.24 -6.59 26.06
N TRP A 732 2.42 -7.01 26.52
CA TRP A 732 3.65 -7.04 25.73
C TRP A 732 4.61 -8.10 26.28
N ARG A 733 5.65 -8.43 25.52
CA ARG A 733 6.70 -9.36 25.97
C ARG A 733 8.06 -8.72 25.95
N THR A 734 8.91 -9.14 26.88
CA THR A 734 10.31 -8.70 26.93
C THR A 734 11.26 -9.87 27.17
N GLN A 735 12.46 -9.80 26.60
CA GLN A 735 13.55 -10.71 26.90
C GLN A 735 14.88 -9.94 27.01
N SER A 736 15.66 -10.18 28.06
CA SER A 736 17.00 -9.59 28.15
C SER A 736 18.03 -10.42 27.36
N VAL A 737 18.96 -9.76 26.66
CA VAL A 737 19.97 -10.41 25.81
C VAL A 737 21.36 -9.82 26.06
N GLY A 738 22.36 -10.70 26.17
CA GLY A 738 23.77 -10.33 26.31
C GLY A 738 24.24 -10.28 27.77
N ALA A 739 23.90 -9.21 28.50
CA ALA A 739 24.31 -9.04 29.89
C ALA A 739 23.57 -10.05 30.80
N PRO A 740 24.27 -10.78 31.70
CA PRO A 740 23.59 -11.65 32.66
C PRO A 740 22.64 -10.79 33.50
N ALA A 741 21.41 -11.25 33.64
CA ALA A 741 20.35 -10.50 34.30
C ALA A 741 20.81 -10.00 35.69
N GLY A 742 20.93 -8.68 35.82
CA GLY A 742 21.50 -8.02 36.99
C GLY A 742 22.42 -6.82 36.71
N ASP A 743 22.79 -6.54 35.46
CA ASP A 743 23.63 -5.39 35.09
C ASP A 743 22.87 -4.25 34.38
N PHE A 744 21.55 -4.17 34.56
CA PHE A 744 20.73 -3.07 34.03
C PHE A 744 20.42 -2.07 35.14
N SER A 745 20.63 -0.78 34.86
CA SER A 745 20.24 0.31 35.76
C SER A 745 18.72 0.50 35.76
N TRP A 746 18.09 0.37 34.60
CA TRP A 746 16.63 0.23 34.42
C TRP A 746 16.34 -0.28 33.01
N ALA A 747 15.19 -0.91 32.83
CA ALA A 747 14.70 -1.34 31.53
C ALA A 747 13.19 -1.60 31.59
N GLY A 748 12.42 -1.11 30.63
CA GLY A 748 10.97 -1.31 30.65
C GLY A 748 10.20 -0.35 29.75
N LEU A 749 8.87 -0.35 29.96
CA LEU A 749 7.90 0.44 29.22
C LEU A 749 7.34 1.58 30.08
N SER A 750 7.33 2.77 29.53
CA SER A 750 6.78 3.99 30.11
C SER A 750 5.51 4.41 29.38
N LEU A 751 4.52 4.86 30.13
CA LEU A 751 3.45 5.70 29.60
C LEU A 751 3.95 7.14 29.59
N MET A 752 3.73 7.87 28.50
CA MET A 752 4.28 9.22 28.30
C MET A 752 3.24 10.17 27.70
N PHE A 753 3.28 11.46 28.08
CA PHE A 753 2.47 12.56 27.47
C PHE A 753 3.35 13.69 26.91
N GLY A 754 4.54 13.32 26.42
CA GLY A 754 5.61 14.19 25.97
C GLY A 754 6.92 13.41 25.97
N ASP A 755 8.02 14.05 25.57
CA ASP A 755 9.30 13.35 25.43
C ASP A 755 10.24 13.56 26.62
N ASN A 756 9.91 14.45 27.56
CA ASN A 756 10.73 14.69 28.75
C ASN A 756 10.40 13.65 29.83
N ARG A 757 11.28 12.66 30.00
CA ARG A 757 11.15 11.62 31.03
C ARG A 757 10.85 12.17 32.42
N SER A 758 11.56 13.20 32.86
CA SER A 758 11.46 13.70 34.23
C SER A 758 10.15 14.43 34.53
N GLU A 759 9.41 14.80 33.49
CA GLU A 759 8.20 15.63 33.62
C GLU A 759 6.95 14.96 33.03
N ASN A 760 7.12 14.02 32.10
CA ASN A 760 6.05 13.48 31.26
C ASN A 760 5.86 11.97 31.40
N GLU A 761 6.48 11.32 32.38
CA GLU A 761 6.40 9.88 32.65
C GLU A 761 5.53 9.62 33.89
N PRO A 762 4.20 9.49 33.82
CA PRO A 762 3.38 9.21 35.01
C PRO A 762 3.55 7.78 35.55
N LEU A 763 3.85 6.82 34.68
CA LEU A 763 3.94 5.40 35.03
C LEU A 763 5.01 4.70 34.19
N PHE A 764 5.85 3.93 34.86
CA PHE A 764 6.84 3.03 34.27
C PHE A 764 6.65 1.61 34.81
N VAL A 765 6.76 0.59 33.96
CA VAL A 765 6.66 -0.83 34.30
C VAL A 765 7.87 -1.59 33.72
N GLY A 766 8.54 -2.39 34.55
CA GLY A 766 9.71 -3.16 34.15
C GLY A 766 10.68 -3.31 35.32
N LEU A 767 11.95 -2.99 35.12
CA LEU A 767 12.98 -2.88 36.15
C LEU A 767 13.21 -1.40 36.50
N PRO A 768 12.66 -0.89 37.63
CA PRO A 768 12.85 0.51 38.02
C PRO A 768 14.29 0.81 38.45
N VAL A 769 14.66 2.09 38.35
CA VAL A 769 16.00 2.54 38.76
C VAL A 769 16.27 2.25 40.24
N ASN A 770 17.44 1.69 40.54
CA ASN A 770 17.87 1.32 41.90
C ASN A 770 16.96 0.27 42.60
N CYS A 771 16.24 -0.55 41.85
CA CYS A 771 15.45 -1.66 42.39
C CYS A 771 16.10 -3.02 42.06
N PRO A 772 16.08 -3.99 43.00
CA PRO A 772 16.67 -5.31 42.78
C PRO A 772 15.75 -6.29 42.05
N SER A 773 14.50 -5.90 41.81
CA SER A 773 13.45 -6.73 41.23
C SER A 773 12.57 -5.90 40.28
N TYR A 774 11.82 -6.60 39.45
CA TYR A 774 10.79 -6.00 38.63
C TYR A 774 9.72 -5.30 39.49
N GLY A 775 9.06 -4.31 38.90
CA GLY A 775 8.08 -3.47 39.57
C GLY A 775 7.52 -2.38 38.68
N MET A 776 6.73 -1.50 39.30
CA MET A 776 6.27 -0.26 38.71
C MET A 776 6.82 0.96 39.46
N HIS A 777 6.97 2.05 38.73
CA HIS A 777 7.43 3.34 39.25
C HIS A 777 6.45 4.43 38.84
N ILE A 778 5.89 5.12 39.83
CA ILE A 778 4.88 6.16 39.68
C ILE A 778 5.52 7.50 40.00
N TYR A 779 5.48 8.41 39.04
CA TYR A 779 5.96 9.78 39.22
C TYR A 779 4.76 10.71 39.40
N PRO A 780 4.62 11.34 40.57
CA PRO A 780 3.53 12.27 40.79
C PRO A 780 3.74 13.53 39.97
N GLY A 781 2.80 13.84 39.07
CA GLY A 781 2.78 15.12 38.37
C GLY A 781 2.71 16.30 39.34
N GLY A 782 3.33 17.44 38.99
CA GLY A 782 3.07 18.71 39.67
C GLY A 782 3.68 18.91 41.06
N GLY A 783 4.80 18.26 41.40
CA GLY A 783 5.57 18.56 42.62
C GLY A 783 5.03 17.96 43.91
N ALA A 784 4.24 16.89 43.84
CA ALA A 784 3.84 16.11 45.01
C ALA A 784 4.98 15.21 45.54
N PRO A 785 4.99 14.86 46.86
CA PRO A 785 6.24 14.60 47.57
C PRO A 785 6.82 13.18 47.51
N LEU A 786 6.20 12.21 46.84
CA LEU A 786 6.66 10.82 46.94
C LEU A 786 6.66 10.11 45.60
N ASP A 787 7.85 10.09 45.00
CA ASP A 787 8.31 9.07 44.08
C ASP A 787 7.98 7.67 44.65
N GLN A 788 7.07 6.92 44.02
CA GLN A 788 6.62 5.63 44.57
C GLN A 788 7.09 4.48 43.66
N LYS A 789 7.85 3.56 44.24
CA LYS A 789 8.27 2.32 43.59
C LYS A 789 7.62 1.15 44.29
N ILE A 790 6.99 0.28 43.51
CA ILE A 790 6.25 -0.89 44.00
C ILE A 790 6.81 -2.09 43.28
N LEU A 791 7.38 -3.02 44.03
CA LEU A 791 7.99 -4.22 43.48
C LEU A 791 6.90 -5.27 43.22
N LEU A 792 7.09 -6.10 42.19
CA LEU A 792 6.21 -7.24 41.96
C LEU A 792 6.43 -8.31 43.03
N ASP A 793 5.33 -8.81 43.57
CA ASP A 793 5.28 -9.97 44.45
C ASP A 793 4.95 -11.24 43.63
N GLN A 794 5.82 -12.25 43.65
CA GLN A 794 5.64 -13.46 42.82
C GLN A 794 4.39 -14.25 43.17
N ASP A 795 4.06 -14.34 44.47
CA ASP A 795 2.89 -15.03 45.00
C ASP A 795 2.16 -14.09 45.98
N PRO A 796 1.32 -13.17 45.44
CA PRO A 796 0.60 -12.18 46.24
C PRO A 796 -0.46 -12.79 47.17
N VAL A 797 -0.69 -14.11 47.11
CA VAL A 797 -1.60 -14.84 48.00
C VAL A 797 -0.89 -15.28 49.29
N THR A 798 0.44 -15.43 49.26
CA THR A 798 1.25 -15.82 50.41
C THR A 798 1.74 -14.58 51.16
N ASP A 799 1.64 -14.58 52.49
CA ASP A 799 2.10 -13.46 53.31
C ASP A 799 3.61 -13.17 53.14
N GLY A 800 3.92 -11.95 52.70
CA GLY A 800 5.26 -11.33 52.69
C GLY A 800 5.90 -11.23 51.30
N ASP A 801 6.56 -10.12 50.98
CA ASP A 801 7.03 -9.84 49.60
C ASP A 801 8.07 -10.84 49.07
N GLN A 802 7.76 -11.55 47.98
CA GLN A 802 8.69 -12.42 47.28
C GLN A 802 9.20 -11.74 46.02
N ALA A 803 10.45 -11.26 46.08
CA ALA A 803 11.06 -10.47 45.01
C ALA A 803 11.09 -11.20 43.66
N PHE A 804 10.55 -10.57 42.61
CA PHE A 804 10.66 -11.04 41.23
C PHE A 804 11.92 -10.49 40.55
N ALA A 805 13.06 -11.17 40.74
CA ALA A 805 14.36 -10.72 40.26
C ALA A 805 14.46 -10.76 38.71
N PRO A 806 15.24 -9.87 38.08
CA PRO A 806 15.45 -9.90 36.64
C PRO A 806 16.12 -11.18 36.17
N ASP A 807 15.68 -11.73 35.05
CA ASP A 807 16.29 -12.90 34.40
C ASP A 807 16.40 -12.73 32.86
N ASP A 808 16.90 -13.77 32.17
CA ASP A 808 17.10 -13.81 30.71
C ASP A 808 15.99 -14.61 29.97
N ARG A 809 14.95 -15.01 30.68
CA ARG A 809 13.79 -15.68 30.11
C ARG A 809 12.86 -14.65 29.45
N ASP A 810 11.99 -15.18 28.61
CA ASP A 810 10.89 -14.39 28.07
C ASP A 810 9.89 -14.11 29.19
N HIS A 811 9.50 -12.84 29.32
CA HIS A 811 8.47 -12.41 30.25
C HIS A 811 7.25 -11.87 29.51
N GLN A 812 6.05 -12.32 29.90
CA GLN A 812 4.77 -11.80 29.40
C GLN A 812 4.20 -10.83 30.43
N TRP A 813 4.05 -9.57 30.04
CA TRP A 813 3.48 -8.52 30.87
C TRP A 813 2.01 -8.29 30.53
N VAL A 814 1.21 -7.98 31.55
CA VAL A 814 -0.14 -7.43 31.43
C VAL A 814 -0.29 -6.27 32.40
N LEU A 815 -0.77 -5.14 31.91
CA LEU A 815 -1.09 -3.94 32.67
C LEU A 815 -2.58 -3.62 32.49
N HIS A 816 -3.30 -3.47 33.60
CA HIS A 816 -4.66 -2.93 33.61
C HIS A 816 -4.65 -1.52 34.19
N LEU A 817 -5.28 -0.60 33.47
CA LEU A 817 -5.52 0.77 33.89
C LEU A 817 -7.02 0.98 34.02
N GLN A 818 -7.50 1.04 35.25
CA GLN A 818 -8.88 1.42 35.56
C GLN A 818 -8.93 2.92 35.84
N MET A 819 -9.43 3.70 34.89
CA MET A 819 -9.44 5.17 34.94
C MET A 819 -10.80 5.68 35.43
N ASP A 820 -10.79 6.64 36.37
CA ASP A 820 -12.00 7.25 36.94
C ASP A 820 -12.15 8.74 36.63
N GLY A 821 -11.31 9.27 35.74
CA GLY A 821 -11.21 10.69 35.44
C GLY A 821 -9.81 11.21 35.77
N THR A 822 -9.61 11.83 36.94
CA THR A 822 -8.27 12.33 37.32
C THR A 822 -7.43 11.31 38.09
N ASN A 823 -7.96 10.13 38.43
CA ASN A 823 -7.18 9.05 39.03
C ASN A 823 -7.29 7.79 38.17
N ALA A 824 -6.31 6.93 38.32
CA ALA A 824 -6.34 5.58 37.79
C ALA A 824 -5.82 4.59 38.83
N ILE A 825 -6.28 3.34 38.74
CA ILE A 825 -5.66 2.22 39.42
C ILE A 825 -4.86 1.45 38.37
N ALA A 826 -3.56 1.30 38.60
CA ALA A 826 -2.67 0.50 37.76
C ALA A 826 -2.40 -0.84 38.45
N SER A 827 -2.72 -1.93 37.77
CA SER A 827 -2.50 -3.31 38.23
C SER A 827 -1.63 -4.07 37.23
N VAL A 828 -0.59 -4.73 37.72
CA VAL A 828 0.42 -5.40 36.87
C VAL A 828 0.52 -6.88 37.19
N TRP A 829 0.60 -7.68 36.12
CA TRP A 829 0.92 -9.09 36.15
C TRP A 829 2.10 -9.36 35.21
N CYS A 830 2.98 -10.25 35.62
CA CYS A 830 4.08 -10.78 34.82
C CYS A 830 4.08 -12.32 34.91
N ASP A 831 4.22 -12.97 33.76
CA ASP A 831 4.22 -14.44 33.60
C ASP A 831 2.91 -15.12 34.07
N VAL A 832 1.81 -14.37 34.06
CA VAL A 832 0.46 -14.90 34.25
C VAL A 832 -0.17 -15.07 32.87
N ASP A 833 -0.75 -16.24 32.62
CA ASP A 833 -1.46 -16.51 31.37
C ASP A 833 -2.58 -15.46 31.17
N PRO A 834 -2.60 -14.72 30.04
CA PRO A 834 -3.61 -13.70 29.76
C PRO A 834 -5.06 -14.16 29.97
N SER A 835 -5.37 -15.43 29.67
CA SER A 835 -6.70 -16.01 29.86
C SER A 835 -7.12 -16.15 31.33
N ARG A 836 -6.17 -16.07 32.26
CA ARG A 836 -6.38 -16.23 33.71
C ARG A 836 -6.17 -14.95 34.50
N VAL A 837 -5.78 -13.84 33.85
CA VAL A 837 -5.46 -12.58 34.52
C VAL A 837 -6.66 -12.04 35.31
N ALA A 838 -7.87 -12.12 34.77
CA ALA A 838 -9.08 -11.65 35.44
C ALA A 838 -9.39 -12.38 36.77
N GLU A 839 -8.91 -13.62 36.92
CA GLU A 839 -9.13 -14.47 38.09
C GLU A 839 -7.93 -14.50 39.05
N THR A 840 -6.81 -13.90 38.65
CA THR A 840 -5.53 -13.96 39.38
C THR A 840 -5.25 -12.60 40.04
N PRO A 841 -4.96 -12.52 41.34
CA PRO A 841 -4.59 -11.26 41.98
C PRO A 841 -3.36 -10.62 41.30
N PRO A 842 -3.33 -9.29 41.11
CA PRO A 842 -2.17 -8.60 40.56
C PRO A 842 -0.97 -8.68 41.48
N GLN A 843 0.22 -8.79 40.88
CA GLN A 843 1.51 -8.85 41.61
C GLN A 843 1.94 -7.48 42.13
N ALA A 844 1.44 -6.40 41.54
CA ALA A 844 1.50 -5.06 42.10
C ALA A 844 0.27 -4.25 41.72
N THR A 845 -0.20 -3.40 42.62
CA THR A 845 -1.31 -2.47 42.37
C THR A 845 -1.07 -1.14 43.06
N SER A 846 -1.39 -0.04 42.38
CA SER A 846 -1.30 1.29 42.96
C SER A 846 -2.25 2.29 42.32
N GLN A 847 -2.49 3.38 43.04
CA GLN A 847 -3.18 4.54 42.51
C GLN A 847 -2.19 5.47 41.80
N VAL A 848 -2.54 5.87 40.57
CA VAL A 848 -1.82 6.86 39.78
C VAL A 848 -2.69 8.11 39.68
N ALA A 849 -2.27 9.18 40.35
CA ALA A 849 -2.96 10.46 40.28
C ALA A 849 -2.58 11.20 38.99
N ASP A 850 -3.57 11.86 38.37
CA ASP A 850 -3.43 12.70 37.17
C ASP A 850 -2.81 11.94 35.96
N LEU A 851 -3.17 10.66 35.79
CA LEU A 851 -2.67 9.83 34.69
C LEU A 851 -2.97 10.49 33.33
N LYS A 852 -1.93 10.64 32.51
CA LYS A 852 -1.98 11.21 31.16
C LYS A 852 -1.00 10.50 30.25
N PHE A 853 -1.43 10.04 29.09
CA PHE A 853 -0.50 9.54 28.08
C PHE A 853 -1.08 9.62 26.68
N ASP A 854 -0.21 9.72 25.70
CA ASP A 854 -0.50 9.68 24.26
C ASP A 854 0.51 8.83 23.48
N ARG A 855 1.51 8.29 24.16
CA ARG A 855 2.56 7.43 23.59
C ARG A 855 3.16 6.51 24.64
N PHE A 856 3.80 5.45 24.18
CA PHE A 856 4.69 4.65 25.02
C PHE A 856 6.14 5.00 24.74
N ARG A 857 7.00 4.82 25.74
CA ARG A 857 8.45 4.79 25.55
C ARG A 857 9.01 3.47 26.04
N PHE A 858 9.77 2.79 25.21
CA PHE A 858 10.60 1.68 25.63
C PHE A 858 12.06 2.14 25.70
N GLU A 859 12.73 1.90 26.82
CA GLU A 859 14.12 2.31 27.03
C GLU A 859 14.84 1.29 27.90
N VAL A 860 16.12 1.09 27.59
CA VAL A 860 17.06 0.26 28.36
C VAL A 860 18.25 1.12 28.74
N MET A 861 18.74 0.94 29.97
CA MET A 861 20.03 1.47 30.40
C MET A 861 20.82 0.36 31.10
N SER A 862 21.89 -0.07 30.45
CA SER A 862 22.87 -1.00 31.01
C SER A 862 23.87 -0.28 31.92
N GLY A 863 24.42 -1.01 32.89
CA GLY A 863 25.57 -0.62 33.68
C GLY A 863 26.87 -0.78 32.89
N ASP A 864 27.88 -1.43 33.48
CA ASP A 864 29.23 -1.52 32.90
C ASP A 864 29.35 -2.48 31.70
N LYS A 865 28.39 -3.39 31.52
CA LYS A 865 28.36 -4.36 30.41
C LYS A 865 27.33 -3.97 29.35
N GLU A 866 27.68 -4.22 28.09
CA GLU A 866 26.72 -4.09 26.99
C GLU A 866 25.62 -5.15 27.09
N GLY A 867 24.37 -4.71 26.99
CA GLY A 867 23.17 -5.54 27.01
C GLY A 867 22.04 -4.87 26.24
N ALA A 868 21.08 -5.68 25.78
CA ALA A 868 19.89 -5.22 25.08
C ALA A 868 18.65 -5.89 25.66
N TRP A 869 17.48 -5.28 25.47
CA TRP A 869 16.20 -5.97 25.65
C TRP A 869 15.48 -6.07 24.32
N LEU A 870 14.91 -7.24 24.09
CA LEU A 870 13.95 -7.45 23.02
C LEU A 870 12.57 -7.08 23.56
N LEU A 871 11.83 -6.29 22.80
CA LEU A 871 10.41 -6.02 22.98
C LEU A 871 9.69 -6.66 21.79
N ASP A 872 8.83 -7.64 22.07
CA ASP A 872 7.93 -8.19 21.04
C ASP A 872 6.68 -7.30 20.95
N ASP A 873 5.64 -7.80 20.28
CA ASP A 873 4.40 -7.09 20.02
C ASP A 873 3.72 -6.45 21.25
N ILE A 874 3.02 -5.34 20.98
CA ILE A 874 2.15 -4.67 21.96
C ILE A 874 0.70 -4.84 21.55
N VAL A 875 -0.13 -5.29 22.48
CA VAL A 875 -1.59 -5.39 22.35
C VAL A 875 -2.24 -4.40 23.33
N ILE A 876 -3.20 -3.63 22.84
CA ILE A 876 -4.07 -2.76 23.66
C ILE A 876 -5.52 -3.16 23.41
N ALA A 877 -6.27 -3.40 24.48
CA ALA A 877 -7.68 -3.76 24.40
C ALA A 877 -8.51 -3.18 25.54
N LEU A 878 -9.84 -3.27 25.42
CA LEU A 878 -10.81 -2.77 26.40
C LEU A 878 -11.13 -3.77 27.51
N SER A 879 -10.76 -5.05 27.36
CA SER A 879 -11.06 -6.10 28.33
C SER A 879 -9.95 -7.14 28.41
N PRO A 880 -9.85 -7.91 29.52
CA PRO A 880 -8.86 -8.97 29.64
C PRO A 880 -9.14 -10.13 28.68
N GLU A 881 -10.40 -10.42 28.36
CA GLU A 881 -10.78 -11.43 27.37
C GLU A 881 -10.29 -11.06 25.97
N ALA A 882 -10.40 -9.78 25.59
CA ALA A 882 -9.89 -9.26 24.33
C ALA A 882 -8.37 -9.37 24.24
N VAL A 883 -7.64 -9.08 25.34
CA VAL A 883 -6.19 -9.31 25.39
C VAL A 883 -5.85 -10.79 25.21
N ALA A 884 -6.56 -11.67 25.91
CA ALA A 884 -6.34 -13.12 25.82
C ALA A 884 -6.62 -13.65 24.40
N GLU A 885 -7.72 -13.24 23.79
CA GLU A 885 -8.08 -13.62 22.41
C GLU A 885 -7.05 -13.10 21.39
N ALA A 886 -6.63 -11.84 21.50
CA ALA A 886 -5.59 -11.28 20.64
C ALA A 886 -4.28 -12.08 20.74
N ILE A 887 -3.84 -12.39 21.96
CA ILE A 887 -2.63 -13.17 22.21
C ILE A 887 -2.74 -14.61 21.69
N ASP A 888 -3.90 -15.25 21.86
CA ASP A 888 -4.14 -16.60 21.34
C ASP A 888 -4.10 -16.63 19.80
N ARG A 889 -4.71 -15.65 19.13
CA ARG A 889 -4.64 -15.48 17.66
C ARG A 889 -3.20 -15.28 17.18
N LEU A 890 -2.38 -14.58 17.96
CA LEU A 890 -0.96 -14.41 17.66
C LEU A 890 -0.14 -15.71 17.83
N GLY A 891 -0.52 -16.58 18.78
CA GLY A 891 0.16 -17.84 19.08
C GLY A 891 -0.28 -19.06 18.25
N SER A 892 -1.52 -19.04 17.75
CA SER A 892 -2.16 -20.13 16.98
C SER A 892 -1.78 -20.18 15.49
N SER A 893 -1.02 -19.19 15.00
CA SER A 893 -0.51 -19.06 13.62
C SER A 893 0.58 -20.07 13.22
N ARG A 894 0.63 -21.25 13.85
CA ARG A 894 1.63 -22.31 13.65
C ARG A 894 1.19 -23.45 12.74
#